data_AF-A0A7V8V4B9-F1
#
_entry.id   AF-A0A7V8V4B9-F1
#
_cell.length_a   1.000
_cell.length_b   1.000
_cell.length_c   1.000
_cell.angle_alpha   90.00
_cell.angle_beta   90.00
_cell.angle_gamma   90.00
#
_symmetry.space_group_name_H-M   'P 1'
#
loop_
_entity.id
_entity.type
_entity.pdbx_description
1 polymer ?
#
loop_
_entity_poly.entity_id
_entity_poly.type
_entity_poly.pdbx_seq_one_letter_code
_entity_poly.pdbx_strand_id
1 'polypeptide(L)'
;MDTTIVTDLQIVAREVGIPLEKVQRTVELLDDGNTVPFITRYRKDETGGLDEEQIRAIQSSNTKLRQLNERKRTILKSIQSQDKLTEELAEQIKRAQTQKLLEDLYLPFKPKKQTLATQARERGLEPLALEVLSDAEEAKDLKARSEAFVDAEKSLADTDAVIQGVGCIVAEVFSENALLRGRLRKLFWKTGQLTSSRIENSDQPDEPDSDEDNSDTADEVSASQTEEGSTASSESTNSDANDSGEAKPGAKPEGEKESGKKPTIQEIRREKRKRQKEKERAKKDKAFRDYYDYHEPVSKIPPHRVLAINRGDRTRFLKVRIEVDFDKITKTAEEVVVPEGHSHADYLKQCLRDSLNRLIIPSIEREIRRELTEKAEMHAIEVFACNLRKLLLQPPVRGKRVLAVDPGFRSGCKLVTIDPFGNVLGTGVIHLIGPQDRVEKSRSRIVEMIKQFDAQIVAIGNGTACRETEQIVASAIADELKDRDICYLIVNEAGASVYSTSELGREEFPKFDATIRGTISIGRRLLDPLSELVKINPSNIGVGLYQHDVKAKHLRDSLDDVVESCVNYVGVDVNTASPALLSYVSGLNQLTARRIYEHRQMKGPFRSREEIREVAGIGEATFVQAAGFLKVVPAENPLDATWIHPESYEVTTKLLEKLGCSLTEVLSTVPSPPPIVEKPKSFQLEEEKTVSEPAAETQPAETQPAETQPAEAEAVEAVEAVEAVEAVEAVEAVASATTTTEAGSETGVEAPSAEAVVVSEEVPTAPVEPGSEAAKEADTPTEEAEVPAPQPAPAEIGASDENHKQLLAKIASAEIDKLAEELNIGVHLARDITGALSRPGRDPRADFPPPLFRRGVLKLEDLEPGMEMMGTVLNVVDFGAFVDIGLHDSGMVHISRLADRYVADPHEVVSVGDVIRVWVIEIDRERRRVSLTAIDPSIQTEKKEKPQGRANRPPRAERPQRGKGKAGHKPQAGGGHGKAKQGGRPRNADRRAKPKPSKPISDAMKEGKEPLRSFGDLQQFFENQRDDKKKPKK
;
A
#
# COMPACT_ATOMS: atom_id res chain seq x y z
N MET A 1 -2.03 -9.04 46.20
CA MET A 1 -1.58 -7.82 45.48
C MET A 1 -2.67 -7.40 44.52
N ASP A 2 -2.85 -6.09 44.30
CA ASP A 2 -3.74 -5.60 43.25
C ASP A 2 -3.12 -5.83 41.86
N THR A 3 -3.83 -6.54 40.98
CA THR A 3 -3.44 -6.80 39.58
C THR A 3 -4.32 -6.06 38.56
N THR A 4 -5.15 -5.12 39.02
CA THR A 4 -6.04 -4.32 38.17
C THR A 4 -5.24 -3.48 37.16
N ILE A 5 -5.67 -3.52 35.90
CA ILE A 5 -5.16 -2.66 34.82
C ILE A 5 -6.32 -1.80 34.33
N VAL A 6 -6.27 -0.51 34.68
CA VAL A 6 -7.17 0.54 34.16
C VAL A 6 -6.69 0.96 32.77
N THR A 7 -7.63 1.20 31.84
CA THR A 7 -7.32 1.76 30.52
C THR A 7 -7.31 3.28 30.59
N ASP A 8 -6.13 3.89 30.52
CA ASP A 8 -5.97 5.34 30.49
C ASP A 8 -5.97 5.88 29.05
N LEU A 9 -7.10 6.44 28.61
CA LEU A 9 -7.20 7.08 27.28
C LEU A 9 -6.39 8.38 27.17
N GLN A 10 -5.88 8.94 28.27
CA GLN A 10 -4.91 10.04 28.24
C GLN A 10 -3.55 9.61 27.64
N ILE A 11 -3.31 8.30 27.46
CA ILE A 11 -2.21 7.78 26.64
C ILE A 11 -2.51 7.97 25.15
N VAL A 12 -3.71 7.57 24.70
CA VAL A 12 -4.16 7.74 23.30
C VAL A 12 -4.14 9.22 22.92
N ALA A 13 -4.78 10.08 23.72
CA ALA A 13 -4.82 11.54 23.52
C ALA A 13 -3.42 12.16 23.33
N ARG A 14 -2.42 11.68 24.08
CA ARG A 14 -1.02 12.11 23.96
C ARG A 14 -0.27 11.52 22.76
N GLU A 15 -0.67 10.34 22.26
CA GLU A 15 -0.08 9.73 21.06
C GLU A 15 -0.59 10.40 19.78
N VAL A 16 -1.90 10.66 19.68
CA VAL A 16 -2.52 11.26 18.48
C VAL A 16 -2.57 12.80 18.51
N GLY A 17 -2.34 13.43 19.68
CA GLY A 17 -2.35 14.88 19.83
C GLY A 17 -3.74 15.54 19.91
N ILE A 18 -4.78 14.75 20.22
CA ILE A 18 -6.19 15.17 20.23
C ILE A 18 -6.68 15.28 21.69
N PRO A 19 -7.52 16.29 22.06
CA PRO A 19 -8.08 16.41 23.41
C PRO A 19 -8.81 15.16 23.90
N LEU A 20 -8.67 14.86 25.20
CA LEU A 20 -9.18 13.64 25.83
C LEU A 20 -10.69 13.44 25.60
N GLU A 21 -11.49 14.49 25.75
CA GLU A 21 -12.95 14.45 25.61
C GLU A 21 -13.37 13.95 24.21
N LYS A 22 -12.70 14.44 23.15
CA LYS A 22 -12.93 13.98 21.77
C LYS A 22 -12.50 12.53 21.57
N VAL A 23 -11.37 12.13 22.16
CA VAL A 23 -10.88 10.74 22.12
C VAL A 23 -11.83 9.81 22.85
N GLN A 24 -12.39 10.21 24.00
CA GLN A 24 -13.39 9.45 24.74
C GLN A 24 -14.66 9.26 23.89
N ARG A 25 -15.27 10.34 23.39
CA ARG A 25 -16.50 10.24 22.58
C ARG A 25 -16.30 9.46 21.28
N THR A 26 -15.13 9.57 20.63
CA THR A 26 -14.79 8.76 19.45
C THR A 26 -14.65 7.28 19.80
N VAL A 27 -14.04 6.94 20.95
CA VAL A 27 -13.91 5.56 21.41
C VAL A 27 -15.26 4.97 21.81
N GLU A 28 -16.14 5.75 22.46
CA GLU A 28 -17.52 5.35 22.76
C GLU A 28 -18.29 5.03 21.47
N LEU A 29 -18.29 5.92 20.48
CA LEU A 29 -18.98 5.70 19.21
C LEU A 29 -18.45 4.45 18.45
N LEU A 30 -17.15 4.17 18.54
CA LEU A 30 -16.54 2.96 17.96
C LEU A 30 -16.90 1.69 18.74
N ASP A 31 -17.01 1.75 20.06
CA ASP A 31 -17.45 0.64 20.92
C ASP A 31 -18.97 0.36 20.77
N ASP A 32 -19.77 1.40 20.52
CA ASP A 32 -21.19 1.33 20.11
C ASP A 32 -21.38 0.73 18.69
N GLY A 33 -20.29 0.42 17.98
CA GLY A 33 -20.32 -0.24 16.68
C GLY A 33 -20.55 0.69 15.47
N ASN A 34 -20.39 2.01 15.63
CA ASN A 34 -20.47 2.93 14.49
C ASN A 34 -19.24 2.79 13.59
N THR A 35 -19.44 2.82 12.28
CA THR A 35 -18.34 2.76 11.30
C THR A 35 -17.57 4.07 11.25
N VAL A 36 -16.31 4.01 10.81
CA VAL A 36 -15.48 5.22 10.64
C VAL A 36 -16.10 6.22 9.65
N PRO A 37 -16.61 5.82 8.46
CA PRO A 37 -17.30 6.75 7.58
C PRO A 37 -18.54 7.39 8.21
N PHE A 38 -19.33 6.61 8.97
CA PHE A 38 -20.53 7.11 9.65
C PHE A 38 -20.18 8.15 10.72
N ILE A 39 -19.19 7.87 11.58
CA ILE A 39 -18.72 8.82 12.61
C ILE A 39 -18.21 10.11 11.93
N THR A 40 -17.34 9.97 10.92
CA THR A 40 -16.73 11.09 10.19
C THR A 40 -17.78 12.00 9.54
N ARG A 41 -18.94 11.46 9.14
CA ARG A 41 -19.96 12.21 8.40
C ARG A 41 -21.12 12.71 9.25
N TYR A 42 -21.64 11.89 10.17
CA TYR A 42 -22.88 12.15 10.91
C TYR A 42 -22.69 12.33 12.42
N ARG A 43 -21.48 12.13 12.96
CA ARG A 43 -21.16 12.34 14.38
C ARG A 43 -20.04 13.40 14.56
N LYS A 44 -19.98 14.36 13.64
CA LYS A 44 -19.01 15.46 13.66
C LYS A 44 -19.15 16.34 14.89
N ASP A 45 -20.36 16.79 15.25
CA ASP A 45 -20.53 17.65 16.42
C ASP A 45 -20.12 16.96 17.72
N GLU A 46 -20.43 15.66 17.87
CA GLU A 46 -20.03 14.84 19.03
C GLU A 46 -18.51 14.63 19.13
N THR A 47 -17.84 14.40 18.01
CA THR A 47 -16.37 14.32 17.96
C THR A 47 -15.69 15.70 17.97
N GLY A 48 -16.46 16.79 17.85
CA GLY A 48 -15.94 18.15 17.66
C GLY A 48 -15.18 18.32 16.35
N GLY A 49 -15.64 17.70 15.27
CA GLY A 49 -15.15 17.88 13.90
C GLY A 49 -13.84 17.17 13.58
N LEU A 50 -13.64 15.95 14.08
CA LEU A 50 -12.49 15.12 13.66
C LEU A 50 -12.67 14.61 12.22
N ASP A 51 -11.56 14.44 11.51
CA ASP A 51 -11.52 13.80 10.19
C ASP A 51 -11.31 12.27 10.27
N GLU A 52 -11.43 11.59 9.14
CA GLU A 52 -11.27 10.12 9.05
C GLU A 52 -9.86 9.65 9.45
N GLU A 53 -8.80 10.40 9.13
CA GLU A 53 -7.43 10.04 9.48
C GLU A 53 -7.23 10.11 11.00
N GLN A 54 -7.78 11.13 11.64
CA GLN A 54 -7.81 11.31 13.10
C GLN A 54 -8.61 10.20 13.80
N ILE A 55 -9.77 9.83 13.26
CA ILE A 55 -10.61 8.75 13.83
C ILE A 55 -9.91 7.39 13.69
N ARG A 56 -9.32 7.06 12.52
CA ARG A 56 -8.54 5.82 12.33
C ARG A 56 -7.26 5.81 13.19
N ALA A 57 -6.63 6.96 13.43
CA ALA A 57 -5.51 7.08 14.37
C ALA A 57 -5.92 6.78 15.82
N ILE A 58 -7.05 7.31 16.28
CA ILE A 58 -7.64 7.00 17.60
C ILE A 58 -7.96 5.50 17.71
N GLN A 59 -8.64 4.93 16.71
CA GLN A 59 -8.98 3.50 16.66
C GLN A 59 -7.72 2.61 16.74
N SER A 60 -6.68 2.96 15.99
CA SER A 60 -5.39 2.25 15.97
C SER A 60 -4.66 2.34 17.32
N SER A 61 -4.56 3.52 17.92
CA SER A 61 -3.92 3.73 19.23
C SER A 61 -4.69 3.07 20.37
N ASN A 62 -6.02 3.21 20.42
CA ASN A 62 -6.90 2.50 21.36
C ASN A 62 -6.73 0.98 21.25
N THR A 63 -6.68 0.43 20.04
CA THR A 63 -6.46 -1.01 19.81
C THR A 63 -5.11 -1.47 20.35
N LYS A 64 -4.01 -0.73 20.06
CA LYS A 64 -2.67 -1.00 20.60
C LYS A 64 -2.66 -0.94 22.14
N LEU A 65 -3.35 0.03 22.74
CA LEU A 65 -3.47 0.18 24.19
C LEU A 65 -4.25 -0.98 24.83
N ARG A 66 -5.37 -1.41 24.21
CA ARG A 66 -6.15 -2.57 24.66
C ARG A 66 -5.32 -3.85 24.63
N GLN A 67 -4.63 -4.13 23.52
CA GLN A 67 -3.71 -5.28 23.40
C GLN A 67 -2.57 -5.22 24.43
N LEU A 68 -1.97 -4.04 24.67
CA LEU A 68 -0.93 -3.88 25.70
C LEU A 68 -1.48 -4.15 27.11
N ASN A 69 -2.66 -3.63 27.43
CA ASN A 69 -3.28 -3.80 28.75
C ASN A 69 -3.78 -5.23 29.00
N GLU A 70 -4.30 -5.91 27.97
CA GLU A 70 -4.56 -7.34 28.01
C GLU A 70 -3.27 -8.14 28.25
N ARG A 71 -2.21 -7.84 27.50
CA ARG A 71 -0.91 -8.51 27.67
C ARG A 71 -0.33 -8.31 29.08
N LYS A 72 -0.50 -7.12 29.68
CA LYS A 72 -0.16 -6.87 31.11
C LYS A 72 -0.94 -7.78 32.05
N ARG A 73 -2.27 -7.89 31.89
CA ARG A 73 -3.13 -8.76 32.72
C ARG A 73 -2.68 -10.22 32.63
N THR A 74 -2.39 -10.71 31.43
CA THR A 74 -1.90 -12.09 31.19
C THR A 74 -0.52 -12.33 31.81
N ILE A 75 0.40 -11.37 31.72
CA ILE A 75 1.73 -11.47 32.34
C ILE A 75 1.65 -11.42 33.87
N LEU A 76 0.86 -10.52 34.46
CA LEU A 76 0.65 -10.46 35.91
C LEU A 76 0.09 -11.80 36.43
N LYS A 77 -0.95 -12.36 35.79
CA LYS A 77 -1.49 -13.68 36.11
C LYS A 77 -0.41 -14.78 36.04
N SER A 78 0.39 -14.79 34.96
CA SER A 78 1.40 -15.82 34.71
C SER A 78 2.64 -15.76 35.63
N ILE A 79 2.91 -14.62 36.26
CA ILE A 79 3.96 -14.47 37.28
C ILE A 79 3.37 -14.75 38.68
N GLN A 80 2.12 -14.33 38.93
CA GLN A 80 1.40 -14.63 40.16
C GLN A 80 1.20 -16.14 40.33
N SER A 81 0.88 -16.89 39.26
CA SER A 81 0.75 -18.35 39.28
C SER A 81 2.08 -19.12 39.41
N GLN A 82 3.19 -18.41 39.65
CA GLN A 82 4.51 -18.98 39.99
C GLN A 82 4.98 -18.55 41.38
N ASP A 83 4.14 -17.82 42.14
CA ASP A 83 4.46 -17.19 43.43
C ASP A 83 5.69 -16.26 43.41
N LYS A 84 6.02 -15.72 42.22
CA LYS A 84 7.20 -14.87 41.95
C LYS A 84 6.88 -13.38 41.76
N LEU A 85 5.62 -12.98 41.90
CA LEU A 85 5.21 -11.59 41.70
C LEU A 85 5.53 -10.75 42.95
N THR A 86 6.49 -9.84 42.83
CA THR A 86 6.76 -8.80 43.85
C THR A 86 5.93 -7.55 43.58
N GLU A 87 5.72 -6.70 44.59
CA GLU A 87 4.97 -5.45 44.42
C GLU A 87 5.69 -4.49 43.47
N GLU A 88 7.02 -4.39 43.55
CA GLU A 88 7.81 -3.58 42.62
C GLU A 88 7.67 -4.07 41.17
N LEU A 89 7.75 -5.39 40.94
CA LEU A 89 7.58 -5.97 39.61
C LEU A 89 6.16 -5.73 39.07
N ALA A 90 5.13 -5.85 39.93
CA ALA A 90 3.76 -5.51 39.58
C ALA A 90 3.61 -4.03 39.18
N GLU A 91 4.24 -3.11 39.90
CA GLU A 91 4.28 -1.69 39.53
C GLU A 91 5.03 -1.45 38.21
N GLN A 92 6.19 -2.08 38.00
CA GLN A 92 6.96 -1.97 36.75
C GLN A 92 6.15 -2.46 35.54
N ILE A 93 5.43 -3.58 35.68
CA ILE A 93 4.53 -4.12 34.64
C ILE A 93 3.33 -3.18 34.40
N LYS A 94 2.70 -2.65 35.45
CA LYS A 94 1.63 -1.63 35.32
C LYS A 94 2.10 -0.40 34.55
N ARG A 95 3.27 0.14 34.92
CA ARG A 95 3.89 1.34 34.32
C ARG A 95 4.49 1.10 32.93
N ALA A 96 4.62 -0.14 32.45
CA ALA A 96 5.20 -0.43 31.14
C ALA A 96 4.39 0.20 29.99
N GLN A 97 4.99 1.13 29.25
CA GLN A 97 4.36 1.85 28.13
C GLN A 97 4.55 1.19 26.75
N THR A 98 5.36 0.12 26.65
CA THR A 98 5.61 -0.57 25.38
C THR A 98 5.62 -2.08 25.56
N GLN A 99 5.19 -2.80 24.52
CA GLN A 99 5.24 -4.27 24.49
C GLN A 99 6.68 -4.80 24.63
N LYS A 100 7.68 -4.06 24.14
CA LYS A 100 9.11 -4.42 24.26
C LYS A 100 9.56 -4.43 25.72
N LEU A 101 9.30 -3.35 26.48
CA LEU A 101 9.60 -3.31 27.92
C LEU A 101 8.80 -4.36 28.70
N LEU A 102 7.55 -4.60 28.31
CA LEU A 102 6.69 -5.59 28.95
C LEU A 102 7.18 -7.03 28.75
N GLU A 103 7.62 -7.40 27.54
CA GLU A 103 8.25 -8.70 27.29
C GLU A 103 9.65 -8.81 27.92
N ASP A 104 10.44 -7.73 27.95
CA ASP A 104 11.74 -7.70 28.66
C ASP A 104 11.55 -7.99 30.16
N LEU A 105 10.52 -7.42 30.81
CA LEU A 105 10.18 -7.68 32.22
C LEU A 105 9.63 -9.09 32.46
N TYR A 106 8.92 -9.67 31.49
CA TYR A 106 8.37 -11.03 31.60
C TYR A 106 9.39 -12.14 31.31
N LEU A 107 10.49 -11.82 30.62
CA LEU A 107 11.44 -12.81 30.10
C LEU A 107 11.98 -13.82 31.14
N PRO A 108 12.33 -13.43 32.39
CA PRO A 108 12.78 -14.39 33.42
C PRO A 108 11.73 -15.43 33.83
N PHE A 109 10.44 -15.10 33.68
CA PHE A 109 9.29 -15.88 34.15
C PHE A 109 8.61 -16.66 33.01
N LYS A 110 9.08 -16.48 31.78
CA LYS A 110 8.52 -17.09 30.58
C LYS A 110 8.93 -18.57 30.50
N PRO A 111 8.01 -19.51 30.24
CA PRO A 111 8.35 -20.93 30.11
C PRO A 111 9.45 -21.16 29.07
N LYS A 112 10.55 -21.79 29.49
CA LYS A 112 11.76 -22.00 28.67
C LYS A 112 11.80 -23.41 28.12
N LYS A 113 12.36 -23.58 26.91
CA LYS A 113 12.86 -24.89 26.46
C LYS A 113 14.13 -25.23 27.25
N GLN A 114 14.58 -26.48 27.23
CA GLN A 114 15.80 -26.89 27.93
C GLN A 114 17.03 -26.14 27.38
N THR A 115 17.57 -25.17 28.14
CA THR A 115 18.79 -24.43 27.81
C THR A 115 19.99 -25.00 28.58
N LEU A 116 21.21 -24.59 28.24
CA LEU A 116 22.41 -24.90 29.05
C LEU A 116 22.27 -24.41 30.50
N ALA A 117 21.56 -23.30 30.73
CA ALA A 117 21.28 -22.81 32.07
C ALA A 117 20.15 -23.61 32.75
N THR A 118 19.12 -24.05 32.02
CA THR A 118 18.12 -25.00 32.56
C THR A 118 18.79 -26.29 33.01
N GLN A 119 19.68 -26.86 32.19
CA GLN A 119 20.46 -28.06 32.53
C GLN A 119 21.37 -27.82 33.74
N ALA A 120 21.99 -26.65 33.87
CA ALA A 120 22.79 -26.30 35.05
C ALA A 120 21.94 -26.19 36.32
N ARG A 121 20.70 -25.65 36.24
CA ARG A 121 19.73 -25.65 37.36
C ARG A 121 19.26 -27.05 37.72
N GLU A 122 18.91 -27.87 36.71
CA GLU A 122 18.54 -29.29 36.87
C GLU A 122 19.64 -30.09 37.57
N ARG A 123 20.92 -29.74 37.35
CA ARG A 123 22.08 -30.32 38.04
C ARG A 123 22.37 -29.73 39.43
N GLY A 124 21.61 -28.74 39.88
CA GLY A 124 21.72 -28.14 41.21
C GLY A 124 22.70 -26.96 41.35
N LEU A 125 23.12 -26.32 40.26
CA LEU A 125 24.09 -25.21 40.29
C LEU A 125 23.49 -23.82 40.56
N GLU A 126 22.16 -23.71 40.71
CA GLU A 126 21.49 -22.42 40.94
C GLU A 126 21.90 -21.71 42.25
N PRO A 127 22.08 -22.40 43.41
CA PRO A 127 22.54 -21.75 44.64
C PRO A 127 23.92 -21.11 44.45
N LEU A 128 24.87 -21.81 43.83
CA LEU A 128 26.21 -21.27 43.57
C LEU A 128 26.19 -20.07 42.61
N ALA A 129 25.30 -20.08 41.61
CA ALA A 129 25.10 -18.92 40.74
C ALA A 129 24.53 -17.71 41.49
N LEU A 130 23.64 -17.91 42.46
CA LEU A 130 23.12 -16.84 43.32
C LEU A 130 24.16 -16.32 44.30
N GLU A 131 24.95 -17.19 44.93
CA GLU A 131 26.09 -16.82 45.79
C GLU A 131 27.11 -15.95 45.02
N VAL A 132 27.44 -16.32 43.77
CA VAL A 132 28.35 -15.56 42.91
C VAL A 132 27.75 -14.24 42.41
N LEU A 133 26.44 -14.15 42.21
CA LEU A 133 25.75 -12.92 41.78
C LEU A 133 25.47 -11.93 42.93
N SER A 134 25.61 -12.37 44.19
CA SER A 134 25.36 -11.56 45.39
C SER A 134 26.66 -11.19 46.15
N ASP A 135 27.82 -11.53 45.60
CA ASP A 135 29.16 -11.38 46.20
C ASP A 135 29.28 -12.01 47.61
N ALA A 136 28.66 -13.18 47.79
CA ALA A 136 28.59 -13.87 49.07
C ALA A 136 29.98 -14.28 49.60
N GLU A 137 30.18 -14.15 50.92
CA GLU A 137 31.44 -14.49 51.62
C GLU A 137 31.86 -15.95 51.34
N GLU A 138 30.88 -16.86 51.34
CA GLU A 138 31.03 -18.30 51.09
C GLU A 138 31.59 -18.61 49.69
N ALA A 139 31.35 -17.74 48.72
CA ALA A 139 31.78 -17.92 47.33
C ALA A 139 33.08 -17.16 46.99
N LYS A 140 33.72 -16.44 47.92
CA LYS A 140 34.91 -15.62 47.63
C LYS A 140 36.07 -16.38 46.99
N ASP A 141 36.29 -17.63 47.37
CA ASP A 141 37.04 -18.59 46.54
C ASP A 141 36.05 -19.46 45.76
N LEU A 142 35.72 -19.02 44.55
CA LEU A 142 34.80 -19.72 43.66
C LEU A 142 35.31 -21.12 43.30
N LYS A 143 36.63 -21.36 43.24
CA LYS A 143 37.16 -22.67 42.87
C LYS A 143 37.02 -23.65 44.04
N ALA A 144 37.42 -23.26 45.25
CA ALA A 144 37.19 -24.08 46.45
C ALA A 144 35.69 -24.30 46.72
N ARG A 145 34.84 -23.27 46.53
CA ARG A 145 33.38 -23.39 46.69
C ARG A 145 32.76 -24.35 45.67
N SER A 146 33.31 -24.40 44.44
CA SER A 146 32.85 -25.26 43.36
C SER A 146 33.17 -26.75 43.59
N GLU A 147 34.17 -27.11 44.40
CA GLU A 147 34.46 -28.51 44.78
C GLU A 147 33.24 -29.16 45.46
N ALA A 148 32.45 -28.40 46.22
CA ALA A 148 31.24 -28.87 46.90
C ALA A 148 30.05 -29.18 45.94
N PHE A 149 30.18 -28.91 44.64
CA PHE A 149 29.17 -29.18 43.61
C PHE A 149 29.66 -30.14 42.51
N VAL A 150 30.87 -30.72 42.66
CA VAL A 150 31.38 -31.75 41.74
C VAL A 150 30.60 -33.04 41.94
N ASP A 151 29.98 -33.52 40.86
CA ASP A 151 29.05 -34.64 40.85
C ASP A 151 29.09 -35.34 39.48
N ALA A 152 29.75 -36.50 39.44
CA ALA A 152 29.92 -37.27 38.22
C ALA A 152 28.59 -37.83 37.66
N GLU A 153 27.61 -38.14 38.51
CA GLU A 153 26.31 -38.65 38.09
C GLU A 153 25.48 -37.54 37.42
N LYS A 154 25.59 -36.30 37.91
CA LYS A 154 25.01 -35.10 37.29
C LYS A 154 25.82 -34.53 36.12
N SER A 155 26.83 -35.25 35.62
CA SER A 155 27.72 -34.79 34.54
C SER A 155 28.49 -33.50 34.88
N LEU A 156 28.91 -33.36 36.13
CA LEU A 156 29.76 -32.29 36.67
C LEU A 156 31.08 -32.90 37.16
N ALA A 157 31.93 -33.31 36.22
CA ALA A 157 33.09 -34.17 36.50
C ALA A 157 34.25 -33.48 37.24
N ASP A 158 34.35 -32.15 37.18
CA ASP A 158 35.41 -31.34 37.80
C ASP A 158 34.92 -29.92 38.14
N THR A 159 35.76 -29.13 38.81
CA THR A 159 35.46 -27.74 39.20
C THR A 159 35.19 -26.83 38.00
N ASP A 160 35.80 -27.13 36.84
CA ASP A 160 35.78 -26.24 35.70
C ASP A 160 34.48 -26.44 34.89
N ALA A 161 33.94 -27.66 34.87
CA ALA A 161 32.58 -27.98 34.45
C ALA A 161 31.49 -27.37 35.36
N VAL A 162 31.71 -27.37 36.69
CA VAL A 162 30.85 -26.66 37.66
C VAL A 162 30.83 -25.17 37.36
N ILE A 163 32.01 -24.54 37.25
CA ILE A 163 32.15 -23.11 36.91
C ILE A 163 31.51 -22.81 35.55
N GLN A 164 31.72 -23.63 34.52
CA GLN A 164 31.07 -23.44 33.22
C GLN A 164 29.53 -23.51 33.30
N GLY A 165 28.98 -24.42 34.11
CA GLY A 165 27.55 -24.52 34.36
C GLY A 165 26.98 -23.30 35.08
N VAL A 166 27.65 -22.82 36.14
CA VAL A 166 27.33 -21.55 36.82
C VAL A 166 27.38 -20.38 35.82
N GLY A 167 28.41 -20.33 34.98
CA GLY A 167 28.59 -19.29 33.96
C GLY A 167 27.46 -19.27 32.93
N CYS A 168 26.88 -20.42 32.60
CA CYS A 168 25.69 -20.52 31.77
C CYS A 168 24.45 -19.91 32.44
N ILE A 169 24.25 -20.11 33.75
CA ILE A 169 23.17 -19.48 34.53
C ILE A 169 23.37 -17.96 34.59
N VAL A 170 24.56 -17.50 34.96
CA VAL A 170 24.92 -16.06 35.00
C VAL A 170 24.73 -15.39 33.63
N ALA A 171 25.14 -16.04 32.55
CA ALA A 171 24.94 -15.54 31.19
C ALA A 171 23.46 -15.44 30.79
N GLU A 172 22.60 -16.38 31.23
CA GLU A 172 21.16 -16.29 31.03
C GLU A 172 20.56 -15.13 31.84
N VAL A 173 20.89 -15.00 33.13
CA VAL A 173 20.42 -13.90 34.00
C VAL A 173 20.79 -12.52 33.43
N PHE A 174 22.02 -12.34 32.94
CA PHE A 174 22.41 -11.11 32.25
C PHE A 174 21.61 -10.87 30.97
N SER A 175 21.29 -11.93 30.21
CA SER A 175 20.52 -11.80 28.96
C SER A 175 19.07 -11.38 29.17
N GLU A 176 18.54 -11.60 30.36
CA GLU A 176 17.15 -11.32 30.75
C GLU A 176 16.98 -10.03 31.56
N ASN A 177 18.09 -9.33 31.86
CA ASN A 177 18.06 -8.04 32.55
C ASN A 177 17.44 -6.93 31.67
N ALA A 178 16.21 -6.52 31.99
CA ALA A 178 15.45 -5.54 31.21
C ALA A 178 16.14 -4.17 31.05
N LEU A 179 16.90 -3.71 32.06
CA LEU A 179 17.65 -2.45 31.99
C LEU A 179 18.82 -2.54 30.99
N LEU A 180 19.55 -3.66 31.01
CA LEU A 180 20.62 -3.94 30.06
C LEU A 180 20.09 -4.02 28.62
N ARG A 181 19.04 -4.82 28.40
CA ARG A 181 18.35 -4.94 27.10
C ARG A 181 17.89 -3.56 26.60
N GLY A 182 17.26 -2.77 27.47
CA GLY A 182 16.79 -1.42 27.16
C GLY A 182 17.90 -0.42 26.81
N ARG A 183 19.06 -0.47 27.48
CA ARG A 183 20.24 0.35 27.13
C ARG A 183 20.87 -0.10 25.81
N LEU A 184 21.08 -1.39 25.62
CA LEU A 184 21.73 -1.92 24.42
C LEU A 184 20.86 -1.75 23.17
N ARG A 185 19.54 -1.95 23.24
CA ARG A 185 18.60 -1.69 22.14
C ARG A 185 18.69 -0.22 21.64
N LYS A 186 18.81 0.73 22.57
CA LYS A 186 19.02 2.16 22.25
C LYS A 186 20.40 2.43 21.63
N LEU A 187 21.45 1.72 22.06
CA LEU A 187 22.78 1.81 21.47
C LEU A 187 22.80 1.28 20.04
N PHE A 188 22.29 0.06 19.81
CA PHE A 188 22.17 -0.54 18.48
C PHE A 188 21.41 0.36 17.49
N TRP A 189 20.24 0.89 17.86
CA TRP A 189 19.48 1.78 16.97
C TRP A 189 20.25 3.06 16.59
N LYS A 190 21.08 3.57 17.52
CA LYS A 190 21.83 4.82 17.35
C LYS A 190 23.15 4.64 16.57
N THR A 191 23.85 3.52 16.72
CA THR A 191 25.19 3.33 16.14
C THR A 191 25.31 2.17 15.15
N GLY A 192 24.35 1.25 15.13
CA GLY A 192 24.39 0.07 14.27
C GLY A 192 24.38 0.43 12.78
N GLN A 193 25.20 -0.26 12.01
CA GLN A 193 25.18 -0.24 10.55
C GLN A 193 24.45 -1.51 10.09
N LEU A 194 23.37 -1.37 9.33
CA LEU A 194 22.82 -2.50 8.59
C LEU A 194 23.77 -2.76 7.43
N THR A 195 24.33 -3.97 7.36
CA THR A 195 25.23 -4.41 6.29
C THR A 195 24.60 -5.56 5.51
N SER A 196 24.82 -5.58 4.19
CA SER A 196 24.44 -6.72 3.35
C SER A 196 25.55 -7.09 2.38
N SER A 197 25.83 -8.38 2.29
CA SER A 197 26.81 -8.96 1.36
C SER A 197 26.17 -10.03 0.48
N ARG A 198 26.72 -10.25 -0.71
CA ARG A 198 26.27 -11.32 -1.62
C ARG A 198 26.55 -12.70 -1.00
N ILE A 199 25.61 -13.64 -1.15
CA ILE A 199 25.87 -15.06 -0.90
C ILE A 199 26.49 -15.69 -2.14
N GLU A 200 27.67 -16.28 -1.99
CA GLU A 200 28.28 -17.13 -3.02
C GLU A 200 27.74 -18.55 -2.90
N ASN A 201 26.64 -18.85 -3.60
CA ASN A 201 26.06 -20.19 -3.60
C ASN A 201 27.00 -21.19 -4.28
N SER A 202 27.68 -22.02 -3.48
CA SER A 202 28.06 -23.37 -3.91
C SER A 202 26.79 -24.16 -4.25
N ASP A 203 26.88 -25.09 -5.20
CA ASP A 203 25.71 -25.82 -5.71
C ASP A 203 25.05 -26.72 -4.64
N GLN A 204 24.02 -26.18 -3.99
CA GLN A 204 22.98 -26.93 -3.32
C GLN A 204 21.66 -26.74 -4.08
N PRO A 205 20.78 -27.76 -4.15
CA PRO A 205 19.44 -27.58 -4.68
C PRO A 205 18.67 -26.61 -3.79
N ASP A 206 18.00 -25.63 -4.38
CA ASP A 206 17.00 -24.85 -3.65
C ASP A 206 15.90 -25.82 -3.16
N GLU A 207 15.61 -25.80 -1.85
CA GLU A 207 14.36 -26.36 -1.32
C GLU A 207 13.18 -25.68 -2.04
N PRO A 208 12.03 -26.38 -2.25
CA PRO A 208 10.87 -25.72 -2.82
C PRO A 208 10.50 -24.51 -1.95
N ASP A 209 10.23 -23.37 -2.60
CA ASP A 209 9.65 -22.21 -1.92
C ASP A 209 8.39 -22.70 -1.18
N SER A 210 8.39 -22.57 0.15
CA SER A 210 7.19 -22.80 0.96
C SER A 210 6.30 -21.58 0.84
N ASP A 211 5.69 -21.45 -0.34
CA ASP A 211 4.49 -20.66 -0.52
C ASP A 211 3.44 -21.27 0.42
N GLU A 212 3.24 -20.65 1.59
CA GLU A 212 2.07 -20.89 2.43
C GLU A 212 0.87 -20.33 1.67
N ASP A 213 0.34 -21.13 0.73
CA ASP A 213 -0.94 -20.92 0.07
C ASP A 213 -2.02 -20.82 1.16
N ASN A 214 -2.33 -19.58 1.54
CA ASN A 214 -3.41 -19.26 2.46
C ASN A 214 -4.75 -19.35 1.70
N SER A 215 -5.05 -20.56 1.25
CA SER A 215 -6.28 -20.93 0.56
C SER A 215 -7.42 -20.99 1.56
N ASP A 216 -8.50 -20.27 1.27
CA ASP A 216 -9.67 -20.22 2.15
C ASP A 216 -10.36 -21.59 2.21
N THR A 217 -10.20 -22.29 3.34
CA THR A 217 -11.07 -23.42 3.70
C THR A 217 -12.37 -22.87 4.26
N ALA A 218 -13.46 -22.95 3.48
CA ALA A 218 -14.79 -22.63 3.98
C ALA A 218 -15.24 -23.60 5.08
N ASP A 219 -15.91 -23.09 6.10
CA ASP A 219 -16.54 -23.91 7.14
C ASP A 219 -17.72 -24.71 6.57
N GLU A 220 -17.70 -26.04 6.74
CA GLU A 220 -18.92 -26.84 6.87
C GLU A 220 -18.98 -27.45 8.27
N VAL A 221 -20.18 -27.44 8.86
CA VAL A 221 -20.38 -27.63 10.31
C VAL A 221 -20.63 -29.10 10.66
N SER A 222 -20.17 -29.50 11.84
CA SER A 222 -20.06 -30.87 12.33
C SER A 222 -21.36 -31.65 12.52
N ALA A 223 -21.34 -32.94 12.15
CA ALA A 223 -21.94 -34.06 12.88
C ALA A 223 -21.28 -35.39 12.44
N SER A 224 -21.14 -36.44 13.24
CA SER A 224 -21.08 -36.62 14.71
C SER A 224 -20.61 -38.07 15.00
N GLN A 225 -20.36 -38.45 16.26
CA GLN A 225 -20.14 -39.84 16.74
C GLN A 225 -18.82 -40.54 16.29
N THR A 226 -18.27 -41.55 16.96
CA THR A 226 -17.85 -41.73 18.39
C THR A 226 -17.15 -43.09 18.49
N GLU A 227 -15.93 -43.15 19.04
CA GLU A 227 -15.25 -44.39 19.49
C GLU A 227 -14.96 -45.42 18.35
N GLU A 228 -14.12 -46.46 18.48
CA GLU A 228 -13.28 -46.96 19.58
C GLU A 228 -12.03 -47.66 18.97
N GLY A 229 -11.08 -48.11 19.82
CA GLY A 229 -10.36 -49.37 19.56
C GLY A 229 -8.91 -49.28 19.05
N SER A 230 -8.04 -50.05 19.71
CA SER A 230 -6.65 -50.30 19.30
C SER A 230 -6.43 -51.80 19.06
N THR A 231 -5.46 -52.18 18.21
CA THR A 231 -4.47 -53.26 18.46
C THR A 231 -3.60 -53.53 17.22
N ALA A 232 -2.52 -54.30 17.37
CA ALA A 232 -1.60 -54.68 16.29
C ALA A 232 -1.06 -56.12 16.45
N SER A 233 -1.17 -56.91 15.38
CA SER A 233 -0.50 -58.22 15.14
C SER A 233 -0.96 -58.71 13.75
N SER A 234 -0.18 -59.04 12.71
CA SER A 234 1.14 -59.68 12.50
C SER A 234 1.03 -61.15 12.06
N GLU A 235 1.38 -61.44 10.80
CA GLU A 235 1.84 -62.74 10.23
C GLU A 235 2.50 -62.39 8.86
N SER A 236 3.80 -62.61 8.63
CA SER A 236 4.50 -63.85 8.20
C SER A 236 4.12 -64.30 6.76
N THR A 237 5.04 -64.65 5.83
CA THR A 237 6.26 -65.49 5.97
C THR A 237 7.38 -65.22 4.93
N ASN A 238 8.64 -65.54 5.30
CA ASN A 238 9.77 -66.23 4.59
C ASN A 238 9.97 -66.16 3.04
N SER A 239 11.20 -66.22 2.46
CA SER A 239 12.56 -66.35 3.04
C SER A 239 13.72 -66.06 2.03
N ASP A 240 14.89 -65.75 2.61
CA ASP A 240 16.32 -65.85 2.19
C ASP A 240 16.77 -67.08 1.35
N ALA A 241 17.96 -67.17 0.70
CA ALA A 241 19.07 -66.22 0.39
C ALA A 241 20.11 -66.80 -0.65
N ASN A 242 21.22 -66.07 -0.85
CA ASN A 242 22.48 -66.25 -1.62
C ASN A 242 23.14 -67.67 -1.67
N ASP A 243 24.22 -67.97 -2.44
CA ASP A 243 25.27 -67.18 -3.15
C ASP A 243 25.74 -67.95 -4.43
N SER A 244 26.80 -67.71 -5.24
CA SER A 244 28.07 -66.91 -5.21
C SER A 244 28.65 -66.76 -6.64
N GLY A 245 29.88 -66.22 -6.84
CA GLY A 245 30.73 -66.66 -7.98
C GLY A 245 31.65 -65.67 -8.75
N GLU A 246 32.65 -65.07 -8.09
CA GLU A 246 33.95 -64.58 -8.67
C GLU A 246 33.97 -63.65 -9.93
N ALA A 247 35.14 -63.45 -10.58
CA ALA A 247 35.45 -62.21 -11.33
C ALA A 247 36.38 -62.29 -12.58
N LYS A 248 36.21 -61.30 -13.48
CA LYS A 248 37.14 -60.64 -14.47
C LYS A 248 38.37 -61.41 -15.03
N PRO A 249 38.73 -61.31 -16.35
CA PRO A 249 38.97 -59.99 -16.98
C PRO A 249 38.84 -59.80 -18.54
N GLY A 250 38.59 -58.54 -18.95
CA GLY A 250 39.40 -57.82 -19.97
C GLY A 250 39.23 -58.01 -21.49
N ALA A 251 38.68 -56.98 -22.19
CA ALA A 251 38.93 -56.66 -23.61
C ALA A 251 38.58 -55.18 -23.94
N LYS A 252 38.98 -54.68 -25.13
CA LYS A 252 38.61 -53.37 -25.75
C LYS A 252 38.32 -53.57 -27.28
N PRO A 253 38.05 -52.54 -28.13
CA PRO A 253 36.72 -51.95 -28.27
C PRO A 253 36.27 -51.68 -29.73
N GLU A 254 35.19 -52.29 -30.21
CA GLU A 254 34.50 -51.89 -31.45
C GLU A 254 32.98 -52.01 -31.24
N GLY A 255 32.10 -51.18 -31.82
CA GLY A 255 32.38 -50.04 -32.70
C GLY A 255 31.11 -49.34 -33.22
N GLU A 256 30.06 -49.23 -32.39
CA GLU A 256 28.73 -48.79 -32.86
C GLU A 256 28.48 -47.28 -32.75
N LYS A 257 27.72 -46.77 -33.72
CA LYS A 257 27.42 -45.34 -33.88
C LYS A 257 26.23 -44.96 -33.00
N GLU A 258 26.42 -44.05 -32.04
CA GLU A 258 25.29 -43.42 -31.35
C GLU A 258 24.43 -42.63 -32.34
N SER A 259 23.28 -43.20 -32.69
CA SER A 259 22.20 -42.44 -33.30
C SER A 259 21.61 -41.50 -32.24
N GLY A 260 21.83 -40.19 -32.42
CA GLY A 260 21.37 -39.19 -31.45
C GLY A 260 19.86 -39.25 -31.28
N LYS A 261 19.40 -39.86 -30.17
CA LYS A 261 17.99 -39.89 -29.79
C LYS A 261 17.47 -38.45 -29.70
N LYS A 262 16.44 -38.13 -30.50
CA LYS A 262 15.76 -36.84 -30.39
C LYS A 262 15.18 -36.74 -28.97
N PRO A 263 15.42 -35.62 -28.24
CA PRO A 263 14.96 -35.51 -26.86
C PRO A 263 13.43 -35.60 -26.80
N THR A 264 12.94 -36.35 -25.82
CA THR A 264 11.52 -36.57 -25.59
C THR A 264 10.81 -35.27 -25.21
N ILE A 265 9.48 -35.25 -25.35
CA ILE A 265 8.67 -34.08 -24.98
C ILE A 265 8.85 -33.72 -23.49
N GLN A 266 9.12 -34.70 -22.62
CA GLN A 266 9.43 -34.48 -21.21
C GLN A 266 10.79 -33.81 -21.01
N GLU A 267 11.84 -34.26 -21.70
CA GLU A 267 13.17 -33.64 -21.66
C GLU A 267 13.14 -32.22 -22.21
N ILE A 268 12.45 -31.96 -23.32
CA ILE A 268 12.26 -30.62 -23.88
C ILE A 268 11.51 -29.71 -22.90
N ARG A 269 10.49 -30.23 -22.18
CA ARG A 269 9.79 -29.49 -21.11
C ARG A 269 10.70 -29.22 -19.90
N ARG A 270 11.55 -30.18 -19.52
CA ARG A 270 12.53 -30.05 -18.41
C ARG A 270 13.62 -29.02 -18.74
N GLU A 271 14.18 -29.05 -19.96
CA GLU A 271 15.12 -28.04 -20.44
C GLU A 271 14.50 -26.65 -20.49
N LYS A 272 13.27 -26.52 -21.03
CA LYS A 272 12.56 -25.22 -21.06
C LYS A 272 12.36 -24.67 -19.66
N ARG A 273 11.90 -25.50 -18.70
CA ARG A 273 11.78 -25.11 -17.28
C ARG A 273 13.14 -24.72 -16.66
N LYS A 274 14.22 -25.46 -16.94
CA LYS A 274 15.57 -25.13 -16.44
C LYS A 274 16.06 -23.78 -17.00
N ARG A 275 16.01 -23.59 -18.32
CA ARG A 275 16.41 -22.33 -18.99
C ARG A 275 15.53 -21.14 -18.60
N GLN A 276 14.28 -21.39 -18.19
CA GLN A 276 13.41 -20.35 -17.60
C GLN A 276 13.87 -19.99 -16.18
N LYS A 277 14.03 -20.98 -15.27
CA LYS A 277 14.58 -20.74 -13.92
C LYS A 277 15.95 -20.07 -13.95
N GLU A 278 16.83 -20.44 -14.87
CA GLU A 278 18.15 -19.79 -15.06
C GLU A 278 18.01 -18.31 -15.46
N LYS A 279 17.10 -17.97 -16.37
CA LYS A 279 16.81 -16.57 -16.75
C LYS A 279 16.16 -15.78 -15.63
N GLU A 280 15.25 -16.38 -14.87
CA GLU A 280 14.60 -15.76 -13.72
C GLU A 280 15.61 -15.53 -12.58
N ARG A 281 16.48 -16.50 -12.29
CA ARG A 281 17.59 -16.36 -11.34
C ARG A 281 18.56 -15.25 -11.78
N ALA A 282 18.93 -15.17 -13.06
CA ALA A 282 19.76 -14.08 -13.58
C ALA A 282 19.08 -12.70 -13.54
N LYS A 283 17.74 -12.64 -13.69
CA LYS A 283 16.96 -11.40 -13.51
C LYS A 283 16.91 -10.98 -12.04
N LYS A 284 16.73 -11.93 -11.10
CA LYS A 284 16.79 -11.69 -9.64
C LYS A 284 18.20 -11.24 -9.21
N ASP A 285 19.25 -11.92 -9.67
CA ASP A 285 20.67 -11.59 -9.41
C ASP A 285 20.98 -10.13 -9.77
N LYS A 286 20.61 -9.71 -10.99
CA LYS A 286 20.78 -8.32 -11.45
C LYS A 286 20.02 -7.30 -10.58
N ALA A 287 18.88 -7.67 -9.99
CA ALA A 287 18.06 -6.76 -9.19
C ALA A 287 18.62 -6.47 -7.78
N PHE A 288 19.48 -7.35 -7.25
CA PHE A 288 20.11 -7.16 -5.92
C PHE A 288 21.54 -6.63 -6.00
N ARG A 289 22.05 -6.32 -7.20
CA ARG A 289 23.44 -5.93 -7.45
C ARG A 289 23.92 -4.76 -6.59
N ASP A 290 23.06 -3.77 -6.39
CA ASP A 290 23.40 -2.54 -5.66
C ASP A 290 23.46 -2.76 -4.13
N TYR A 291 23.07 -3.95 -3.66
CA TYR A 291 23.06 -4.37 -2.26
C TYR A 291 24.14 -5.42 -1.91
N TYR A 292 25.05 -5.75 -2.85
CA TYR A 292 26.08 -6.78 -2.66
C TYR A 292 27.28 -6.38 -1.80
N ASP A 293 27.50 -5.09 -1.61
CA ASP A 293 28.51 -4.49 -0.73
C ASP A 293 27.91 -3.19 -0.16
N TYR A 294 26.94 -3.35 0.74
CA TYR A 294 26.08 -2.26 1.21
C TYR A 294 26.19 -2.07 2.72
N HIS A 295 26.21 -0.80 3.16
CA HIS A 295 26.20 -0.42 4.55
C HIS A 295 25.46 0.92 4.74
N GLU A 296 24.46 0.95 5.65
CA GLU A 296 23.76 2.19 6.00
C GLU A 296 23.38 2.20 7.49
N PRO A 297 23.42 3.35 8.20
CA PRO A 297 23.02 3.41 9.61
C PRO A 297 21.56 3.00 9.82
N VAL A 298 21.31 2.13 10.81
CA VAL A 298 19.96 1.64 11.21
C VAL A 298 18.95 2.78 11.40
N SER A 299 19.39 3.91 11.97
CA SER A 299 18.54 5.08 12.21
C SER A 299 18.32 5.98 10.98
N LYS A 300 18.72 5.56 9.77
CA LYS A 300 18.64 6.36 8.53
C LYS A 300 18.21 5.61 7.27
N ILE A 301 18.20 4.27 7.28
CA ILE A 301 17.88 3.48 6.09
C ILE A 301 16.41 3.72 5.64
N PRO A 302 16.15 4.05 4.36
CA PRO A 302 14.79 4.28 3.86
C PRO A 302 13.92 3.00 3.84
N PRO A 303 12.60 3.12 4.07
CA PRO A 303 11.64 2.01 4.01
C PRO A 303 11.78 1.09 2.78
N HIS A 304 11.80 1.65 1.57
CA HIS A 304 11.89 0.86 0.33
C HIS A 304 13.18 0.00 0.26
N ARG A 305 14.29 0.45 0.86
CA ARG A 305 15.55 -0.33 0.91
C ARG A 305 15.47 -1.45 1.93
N VAL A 306 14.80 -1.24 3.06
CA VAL A 306 14.56 -2.33 4.03
C VAL A 306 13.77 -3.46 3.36
N LEU A 307 12.72 -3.14 2.58
CA LEU A 307 11.97 -4.14 1.81
C LEU A 307 12.83 -4.82 0.73
N ALA A 308 13.57 -4.05 -0.07
CA ALA A 308 14.46 -4.58 -1.11
C ALA A 308 15.54 -5.53 -0.55
N ILE A 309 16.17 -5.16 0.57
CA ILE A 309 17.20 -5.94 1.25
C ILE A 309 16.60 -7.19 1.91
N ASN A 310 15.47 -7.06 2.62
CA ASN A 310 14.75 -8.21 3.19
C ASN A 310 14.31 -9.21 2.11
N ARG A 311 13.91 -8.74 0.92
CA ARG A 311 13.60 -9.59 -0.23
C ARG A 311 14.83 -10.33 -0.75
N GLY A 312 16.00 -9.67 -0.79
CA GLY A 312 17.28 -10.30 -1.15
C GLY A 312 17.77 -11.34 -0.15
N ASP A 313 17.52 -11.10 1.15
CA ASP A 313 17.79 -12.01 2.27
C ASP A 313 16.85 -13.25 2.21
N ARG A 314 15.54 -13.02 2.06
CA ARG A 314 14.50 -14.05 1.89
C ARG A 314 14.79 -14.96 0.69
N THR A 315 15.25 -14.38 -0.43
CA THR A 315 15.61 -15.12 -1.65
C THR A 315 17.05 -15.64 -1.67
N ARG A 316 17.75 -15.62 -0.53
CA ARG A 316 19.14 -16.14 -0.34
C ARG A 316 20.18 -15.57 -1.34
N PHE A 317 19.96 -14.37 -1.89
CA PHE A 317 20.97 -13.64 -2.69
C PHE A 317 21.85 -12.73 -1.82
N LEU A 318 21.27 -12.20 -0.74
CA LEU A 318 21.95 -11.36 0.26
C LEU A 318 22.05 -12.11 1.58
N LYS A 319 23.04 -11.73 2.37
CA LYS A 319 23.17 -12.06 3.79
C LYS A 319 23.20 -10.75 4.57
N VAL A 320 22.18 -10.52 5.40
CA VAL A 320 21.96 -9.22 6.05
C VAL A 320 22.22 -9.28 7.55
N ARG A 321 22.98 -8.31 8.07
CA ARG A 321 23.39 -8.19 9.48
C ARG A 321 23.28 -6.75 10.00
N ILE A 322 23.37 -6.58 11.31
CA ILE A 322 23.60 -5.28 11.96
C ILE A 322 24.94 -5.30 12.68
N GLU A 323 25.93 -4.60 12.10
CA GLU A 323 27.25 -4.43 12.68
C GLU A 323 27.28 -3.29 13.70
N VAL A 324 27.99 -3.51 14.80
CA VAL A 324 28.03 -2.65 15.98
C VAL A 324 29.41 -2.67 16.63
N ASP A 325 29.74 -1.58 17.30
CA ASP A 325 30.99 -1.45 18.06
C ASP A 325 30.94 -2.32 19.33
N PHE A 326 31.61 -3.47 19.27
CA PHE A 326 31.58 -4.46 20.34
C PHE A 326 32.16 -3.92 21.65
N ASP A 327 33.26 -3.17 21.60
CA ASP A 327 33.91 -2.62 22.80
C ASP A 327 33.00 -1.61 23.52
N LYS A 328 32.26 -0.77 22.76
CA LYS A 328 31.22 0.10 23.34
C LYS A 328 30.07 -0.70 23.95
N ILE A 329 29.64 -1.79 23.32
CA ILE A 329 28.59 -2.66 23.84
C ILE A 329 29.03 -3.33 25.15
N THR A 330 30.21 -3.96 25.17
CA THR A 330 30.77 -4.59 26.37
C THR A 330 30.91 -3.60 27.51
N LYS A 331 31.50 -2.41 27.27
CA LYS A 331 31.61 -1.38 28.32
C LYS A 331 30.24 -0.92 28.83
N THR A 332 29.29 -0.65 27.93
CA THR A 332 27.92 -0.23 28.31
C THR A 332 27.18 -1.34 29.10
N ALA A 333 27.57 -2.60 28.92
CA ALA A 333 26.99 -3.73 29.62
C ALA A 333 27.65 -3.98 30.99
N GLU A 334 28.97 -3.87 31.09
CA GLU A 334 29.71 -3.92 32.36
C GLU A 334 29.18 -2.85 33.33
N GLU A 335 28.97 -1.61 32.85
CA GLU A 335 28.34 -0.48 33.56
C GLU A 335 26.86 -0.69 33.99
N VAL A 336 26.31 -1.91 33.86
CA VAL A 336 24.92 -2.26 34.23
C VAL A 336 24.84 -3.49 35.12
N VAL A 337 25.67 -4.52 34.86
CA VAL A 337 25.52 -5.84 35.52
C VAL A 337 26.79 -6.35 36.22
N VAL A 338 27.89 -5.60 36.21
CA VAL A 338 29.10 -5.93 36.98
C VAL A 338 29.38 -4.82 38.01
N PRO A 339 29.10 -5.04 39.30
CA PRO A 339 29.31 -4.01 40.32
C PRO A 339 30.79 -3.64 40.50
N GLU A 340 31.05 -2.36 40.81
CA GLU A 340 32.41 -1.90 41.14
C GLU A 340 32.89 -2.56 42.45
N GLY A 341 34.06 -3.21 42.40
CA GLY A 341 34.68 -3.87 43.56
C GLY A 341 34.26 -5.32 43.81
N HIS A 342 33.33 -5.88 43.03
CA HIS A 342 32.82 -7.24 43.18
C HIS A 342 33.95 -8.30 43.13
N SER A 343 33.98 -9.27 44.05
CA SER A 343 35.09 -10.25 44.18
C SER A 343 35.37 -10.98 42.86
N HIS A 344 34.31 -11.41 42.18
CA HIS A 344 34.36 -12.16 40.91
C HIS A 344 34.27 -11.31 39.63
N ALA A 345 34.61 -10.01 39.67
CA ALA A 345 34.36 -9.09 38.56
C ALA A 345 34.87 -9.58 37.19
N ASP A 346 36.09 -10.14 37.11
CA ASP A 346 36.65 -10.62 35.83
C ASP A 346 36.04 -11.94 35.33
N TYR A 347 35.46 -12.74 36.22
CA TYR A 347 34.64 -13.90 35.84
C TYR A 347 33.27 -13.46 35.33
N LEU A 348 32.61 -12.52 36.02
CA LEU A 348 31.34 -11.94 35.56
C LEU A 348 31.48 -11.27 34.18
N LYS A 349 32.60 -10.59 33.89
CA LYS A 349 32.90 -10.06 32.54
C LYS A 349 33.00 -11.16 31.48
N GLN A 350 33.53 -12.34 31.81
CA GLN A 350 33.60 -13.47 30.88
C GLN A 350 32.20 -14.04 30.60
N CYS A 351 31.38 -14.26 31.64
CA CYS A 351 29.98 -14.68 31.49
C CYS A 351 29.16 -13.65 30.70
N LEU A 352 29.40 -12.35 30.92
CA LEU A 352 28.79 -11.27 30.16
C LEU A 352 29.24 -11.26 28.70
N ARG A 353 30.52 -11.56 28.42
CA ARG A 353 31.04 -11.65 27.04
C ARG A 353 30.40 -12.81 26.27
N ASP A 354 30.17 -13.96 26.91
CA ASP A 354 29.37 -15.05 26.33
C ASP A 354 27.91 -14.61 26.12
N SER A 355 27.25 -14.11 27.16
CA SER A 355 25.86 -13.62 27.11
C SER A 355 25.63 -12.63 25.97
N LEU A 356 26.54 -11.66 25.80
CA LEU A 356 26.52 -10.69 24.71
C LEU A 356 26.55 -11.38 23.34
N ASN A 357 27.57 -12.22 23.08
CA ASN A 357 27.75 -12.85 21.77
C ASN A 357 26.66 -13.89 21.43
N ARG A 358 26.23 -14.68 22.42
CA ARG A 358 25.39 -15.87 22.21
C ARG A 358 23.90 -15.60 22.37
N LEU A 359 23.51 -14.65 23.22
CA LEU A 359 22.12 -14.43 23.62
C LEU A 359 21.62 -13.01 23.29
N ILE A 360 22.31 -11.98 23.77
CA ILE A 360 21.81 -10.60 23.75
C ILE A 360 21.92 -9.99 22.35
N ILE A 361 23.12 -9.99 21.74
CA ILE A 361 23.35 -9.38 20.42
C ILE A 361 22.44 -10.03 19.35
N PRO A 362 22.38 -11.38 19.23
CA PRO A 362 21.47 -12.02 18.27
C PRO A 362 19.98 -11.82 18.58
N SER A 363 19.58 -11.47 19.82
CA SER A 363 18.20 -11.08 20.13
C SER A 363 17.91 -9.65 19.65
N ILE A 364 18.75 -8.70 20.06
CA ILE A 364 18.54 -7.28 19.76
C ILE A 364 18.67 -6.99 18.26
N GLU A 365 19.56 -7.68 17.55
CA GLU A 365 19.64 -7.63 16.08
C GLU A 365 18.33 -8.05 15.41
N ARG A 366 17.72 -9.17 15.84
CA ARG A 366 16.42 -9.64 15.32
C ARG A 366 15.28 -8.70 15.68
N GLU A 367 15.25 -8.17 16.90
CA GLU A 367 14.25 -7.17 17.33
C GLU A 367 14.32 -5.90 16.48
N ILE A 368 15.52 -5.43 16.14
CA ILE A 368 15.73 -4.20 15.36
C ILE A 368 15.50 -4.42 13.87
N ARG A 369 15.93 -5.57 13.29
CA ARG A 369 15.53 -5.95 11.93
C ARG A 369 14.01 -6.07 11.79
N ARG A 370 13.33 -6.65 12.80
CA ARG A 370 11.87 -6.69 12.87
C ARG A 370 11.26 -5.29 12.94
N GLU A 371 11.77 -4.41 13.81
CA GLU A 371 11.27 -3.03 13.92
C GLU A 371 11.48 -2.20 12.64
N LEU A 372 12.60 -2.39 11.94
CA LEU A 372 12.82 -1.79 10.61
C LEU A 372 11.80 -2.33 9.60
N THR A 373 11.54 -3.64 9.60
CA THR A 373 10.57 -4.28 8.70
C THR A 373 9.15 -3.79 8.97
N GLU A 374 8.71 -3.74 10.23
CA GLU A 374 7.37 -3.27 10.60
C GLU A 374 7.15 -1.80 10.23
N LYS A 375 8.16 -0.93 10.40
CA LYS A 375 8.10 0.46 9.92
C LYS A 375 8.07 0.56 8.40
N ALA A 376 8.81 -0.29 7.70
CA ALA A 376 8.87 -0.29 6.24
C ALA A 376 7.61 -0.84 5.59
N GLU A 377 7.00 -1.88 6.16
CA GLU A 377 5.69 -2.41 5.77
C GLU A 377 4.60 -1.35 5.96
N MET A 378 4.56 -0.69 7.13
CA MET A 378 3.54 0.32 7.44
C MET A 378 3.60 1.52 6.49
N HIS A 379 4.78 2.08 6.27
CA HIS A 379 4.98 3.18 5.31
C HIS A 379 4.65 2.78 3.86
N ALA A 380 4.99 1.55 3.45
CA ALA A 380 4.61 1.07 2.12
C ALA A 380 3.09 0.96 1.99
N ILE A 381 2.39 0.46 3.02
CA ILE A 381 0.92 0.39 3.06
C ILE A 381 0.28 1.79 3.04
N GLU A 382 0.83 2.78 3.77
CA GLU A 382 0.39 4.18 3.71
C GLU A 382 0.49 4.75 2.27
N VAL A 383 1.59 4.48 1.58
CA VAL A 383 1.77 4.86 0.16
C VAL A 383 0.78 4.12 -0.75
N PHE A 384 0.59 2.81 -0.57
CA PHE A 384 -0.37 2.02 -1.36
C PHE A 384 -1.82 2.49 -1.16
N ALA A 385 -2.19 2.84 0.08
CA ALA A 385 -3.49 3.41 0.44
C ALA A 385 -3.74 4.75 -0.25
N CYS A 386 -2.76 5.67 -0.20
CA CYS A 386 -2.81 6.94 -0.92
C CYS A 386 -2.98 6.74 -2.44
N ASN A 387 -2.19 5.82 -3.02
CA ASN A 387 -2.23 5.52 -4.46
C ASN A 387 -3.57 4.91 -4.89
N LEU A 388 -4.14 4.00 -4.08
CA LEU A 388 -5.48 3.45 -4.32
C LEU A 388 -6.56 4.53 -4.23
N ARG A 389 -6.51 5.38 -3.20
CA ARG A 389 -7.47 6.48 -3.01
C ARG A 389 -7.48 7.46 -4.20
N LYS A 390 -6.30 7.84 -4.70
CA LYS A 390 -6.16 8.65 -5.91
C LYS A 390 -6.79 7.99 -7.14
N LEU A 391 -6.59 6.68 -7.31
CA LEU A 391 -7.10 5.91 -8.46
C LEU A 391 -8.63 5.73 -8.42
N LEU A 392 -9.20 5.46 -7.25
CA LEU A 392 -10.65 5.26 -7.07
C LEU A 392 -11.45 6.57 -7.21
N LEU A 393 -10.88 7.69 -6.78
CA LEU A 393 -11.54 9.01 -6.81
C LEU A 393 -11.26 9.82 -8.09
N GLN A 394 -10.73 9.19 -9.14
CA GLN A 394 -10.62 9.82 -10.47
C GLN A 394 -12.02 10.24 -11.00
N PRO A 395 -12.16 11.41 -11.66
CA PRO A 395 -13.44 11.87 -12.17
C PRO A 395 -14.01 10.96 -13.27
N PRO A 396 -15.30 10.56 -13.19
CA PRO A 396 -15.93 9.64 -14.13
C PRO A 396 -16.33 10.31 -15.46
N VAL A 397 -16.01 9.71 -16.61
CA VAL A 397 -16.34 10.25 -17.95
C VAL A 397 -17.68 9.67 -18.43
N ARG A 398 -18.77 10.14 -17.81
CA ARG A 398 -20.13 9.65 -18.07
C ARG A 398 -20.69 10.16 -19.41
N GLY A 399 -21.70 9.45 -19.93
CA GLY A 399 -22.47 9.87 -21.11
C GLY A 399 -21.79 9.66 -22.47
N LYS A 400 -20.53 9.21 -22.52
CA LYS A 400 -19.77 9.03 -23.77
C LYS A 400 -19.76 7.58 -24.25
N ARG A 401 -19.69 7.36 -25.57
CA ARG A 401 -19.38 6.05 -26.17
C ARG A 401 -17.87 5.85 -26.28
N VAL A 402 -17.36 4.74 -25.77
CA VAL A 402 -15.92 4.48 -25.60
C VAL A 402 -15.47 3.33 -26.50
N LEU A 403 -14.42 3.52 -27.29
CA LEU A 403 -13.64 2.43 -27.88
C LEU A 403 -12.50 2.07 -26.92
N ALA A 404 -12.62 0.94 -26.23
CA ALA A 404 -11.55 0.39 -25.39
C ALA A 404 -10.56 -0.42 -26.23
N VAL A 405 -9.27 -0.25 -25.93
CA VAL A 405 -8.14 -0.91 -26.59
C VAL A 405 -7.22 -1.53 -25.53
N ASP A 406 -7.07 -2.85 -25.60
CA ASP A 406 -6.18 -3.67 -24.75
C ASP A 406 -4.91 -3.99 -25.56
N PRO A 407 -3.75 -3.36 -25.27
CA PRO A 407 -2.56 -3.48 -26.12
C PRO A 407 -1.91 -4.86 -26.12
N GLY A 408 -1.45 -5.31 -27.29
CA GLY A 408 -0.79 -6.62 -27.40
C GLY A 408 -0.02 -6.86 -28.70
N PHE A 409 1.27 -7.17 -28.59
CA PHE A 409 2.12 -7.49 -29.74
C PHE A 409 1.75 -8.82 -30.43
N ARG A 410 1.69 -9.93 -29.68
CA ARG A 410 1.57 -11.29 -30.26
C ARG A 410 0.12 -11.74 -30.48
N SER A 411 -0.75 -11.41 -29.53
CA SER A 411 -2.19 -11.73 -29.51
C SER A 411 -3.04 -10.80 -30.38
N GLY A 412 -2.40 -9.78 -30.98
CA GLY A 412 -3.06 -8.55 -31.37
C GLY A 412 -3.51 -7.73 -30.15
N CYS A 413 -3.86 -6.47 -30.39
CA CYS A 413 -4.61 -5.68 -29.42
C CYS A 413 -6.09 -6.02 -29.58
N LYS A 414 -6.85 -6.05 -28.49
CA LYS A 414 -8.30 -6.23 -28.55
C LYS A 414 -8.98 -4.87 -28.62
N LEU A 415 -10.07 -4.81 -29.39
CA LEU A 415 -10.96 -3.67 -29.51
C LEU A 415 -12.33 -4.05 -28.95
N VAL A 416 -12.91 -3.20 -28.11
CA VAL A 416 -14.29 -3.31 -27.67
C VAL A 416 -14.92 -1.93 -27.63
N THR A 417 -16.00 -1.70 -28.38
CA THR A 417 -16.79 -0.48 -28.23
C THR A 417 -17.90 -0.72 -27.21
N ILE A 418 -18.05 0.20 -26.25
CA ILE A 418 -19.12 0.20 -25.26
C ILE A 418 -20.00 1.45 -25.35
N ASP A 419 -21.26 1.30 -24.95
CA ASP A 419 -22.22 2.39 -24.79
C ASP A 419 -21.97 3.20 -23.49
N PRO A 420 -22.71 4.31 -23.24
CA PRO A 420 -22.53 5.12 -22.03
C PRO A 420 -22.87 4.44 -20.71
N PHE A 421 -23.47 3.24 -20.74
CA PHE A 421 -23.80 2.40 -19.58
C PHE A 421 -22.79 1.24 -19.41
N GLY A 422 -21.81 1.11 -20.31
CA GLY A 422 -20.82 0.03 -20.28
C GLY A 422 -21.33 -1.30 -20.83
N ASN A 423 -22.35 -1.31 -21.70
CA ASN A 423 -22.76 -2.47 -22.49
C ASN A 423 -21.91 -2.58 -23.76
N VAL A 424 -21.60 -3.80 -24.22
CA VAL A 424 -20.81 -4.03 -25.44
C VAL A 424 -21.65 -3.81 -26.69
N LEU A 425 -21.19 -2.92 -27.57
CA LEU A 425 -21.76 -2.65 -28.89
C LEU A 425 -21.09 -3.48 -30.00
N GLY A 426 -19.79 -3.73 -29.89
CA GLY A 426 -19.03 -4.50 -30.88
C GLY A 426 -17.59 -4.78 -30.45
N THR A 427 -16.95 -5.74 -31.11
CA THR A 427 -15.58 -6.18 -30.80
C THR A 427 -14.70 -6.25 -32.05
N GLY A 428 -13.38 -6.36 -31.85
CA GLY A 428 -12.40 -6.50 -32.92
C GLY A 428 -11.02 -6.89 -32.40
N VAL A 429 -10.10 -7.17 -33.35
CA VAL A 429 -8.68 -7.44 -33.06
C VAL A 429 -7.84 -6.74 -34.12
N ILE A 430 -6.74 -6.11 -33.69
CA ILE A 430 -5.78 -5.42 -34.57
C ILE A 430 -4.35 -5.86 -34.29
N HIS A 431 -3.42 -5.64 -35.22
CA HIS A 431 -2.04 -6.10 -35.11
C HIS A 431 -1.03 -4.98 -35.41
N LEU A 432 -0.36 -4.53 -34.35
CA LEU A 432 0.67 -3.48 -34.39
C LEU A 432 1.93 -3.88 -35.17
N ILE A 433 2.21 -5.19 -35.28
CA ILE A 433 3.42 -5.73 -35.92
C ILE A 433 3.03 -6.65 -37.08
N GLY A 434 3.61 -6.39 -38.26
CA GLY A 434 3.47 -7.22 -39.45
C GLY A 434 3.95 -6.50 -40.72
N PRO A 435 3.56 -7.00 -41.91
CA PRO A 435 3.62 -6.23 -43.16
C PRO A 435 2.86 -4.91 -43.04
N GLN A 436 3.27 -3.89 -43.79
CA GLN A 436 2.71 -2.54 -43.66
C GLN A 436 1.19 -2.51 -43.92
N ASP A 437 0.74 -3.24 -44.92
CA ASP A 437 -0.67 -3.47 -45.29
C ASP A 437 -1.50 -4.21 -44.21
N ARG A 438 -0.87 -4.86 -43.20
CA ARG A 438 -1.55 -5.34 -41.98
C ARG A 438 -1.73 -4.23 -40.94
N VAL A 439 -0.77 -3.31 -40.84
CA VAL A 439 -0.83 -2.15 -39.94
C VAL A 439 -1.84 -1.13 -40.47
N GLU A 440 -1.86 -0.91 -41.79
CA GLU A 440 -2.86 -0.05 -42.47
C GLU A 440 -4.29 -0.63 -42.28
N LYS A 441 -4.50 -1.94 -42.48
CA LYS A 441 -5.79 -2.59 -42.15
C LYS A 441 -6.18 -2.46 -40.67
N SER A 442 -5.19 -2.50 -39.76
CA SER A 442 -5.42 -2.31 -38.33
C SER A 442 -5.90 -0.89 -38.01
N ARG A 443 -5.30 0.11 -38.67
CA ARG A 443 -5.72 1.52 -38.61
C ARG A 443 -7.13 1.72 -39.18
N SER A 444 -7.42 1.17 -40.36
CA SER A 444 -8.75 1.23 -40.97
C SER A 444 -9.83 0.60 -40.08
N ARG A 445 -9.54 -0.51 -39.37
CA ARG A 445 -10.51 -1.14 -38.46
C ARG A 445 -10.84 -0.28 -37.22
N ILE A 446 -9.89 0.51 -36.73
CA ILE A 446 -10.17 1.51 -35.67
C ILE A 446 -11.15 2.57 -36.20
N VAL A 447 -10.86 3.15 -37.36
CA VAL A 447 -11.69 4.17 -38.02
C VAL A 447 -13.10 3.62 -38.31
N GLU A 448 -13.19 2.38 -38.79
CA GLU A 448 -14.45 1.67 -39.05
C GLU A 448 -15.28 1.52 -37.76
N MET A 449 -14.73 0.94 -36.68
CA MET A 449 -15.47 0.74 -35.43
C MET A 449 -15.88 2.07 -34.78
N ILE A 450 -15.05 3.11 -34.90
CA ILE A 450 -15.38 4.47 -34.45
C ILE A 450 -16.59 5.02 -35.22
N LYS A 451 -16.58 4.97 -36.56
CA LYS A 451 -17.68 5.50 -37.40
C LYS A 451 -18.94 4.64 -37.36
N GLN A 452 -18.82 3.31 -37.16
CA GLN A 452 -19.94 2.37 -37.05
C GLN A 452 -20.73 2.55 -35.75
N PHE A 453 -20.04 2.68 -34.62
CA PHE A 453 -20.66 2.72 -33.29
C PHE A 453 -20.78 4.13 -32.70
N ASP A 454 -20.33 5.14 -33.44
CA ASP A 454 -20.25 6.55 -33.01
C ASP A 454 -19.47 6.71 -31.70
N ALA A 455 -18.28 6.10 -31.64
CA ALA A 455 -17.39 6.23 -30.48
C ALA A 455 -16.77 7.63 -30.44
N GLN A 456 -16.87 8.29 -29.29
CA GLN A 456 -16.45 9.68 -29.08
C GLN A 456 -15.05 9.77 -28.44
N ILE A 457 -14.60 8.69 -27.81
CA ILE A 457 -13.34 8.63 -27.07
C ILE A 457 -12.71 7.24 -27.14
N VAL A 458 -11.37 7.19 -27.15
CA VAL A 458 -10.59 5.94 -27.17
C VAL A 458 -9.85 5.76 -25.84
N ALA A 459 -10.13 4.64 -25.14
CA ALA A 459 -9.46 4.26 -23.90
C ALA A 459 -8.37 3.23 -24.20
N ILE A 460 -7.10 3.55 -23.95
CA ILE A 460 -5.96 2.67 -24.24
C ILE A 460 -5.36 2.14 -22.92
N GLY A 461 -5.24 0.81 -22.76
CA GLY A 461 -4.55 0.23 -21.60
C GLY A 461 -3.09 0.68 -21.48
N ASN A 462 -2.58 0.88 -20.27
CA ASN A 462 -1.20 1.30 -20.02
C ASN A 462 -0.14 0.17 -20.16
N GLY A 463 -0.53 -0.97 -20.73
CA GLY A 463 0.25 -2.20 -20.79
C GLY A 463 1.27 -2.35 -21.92
N THR A 464 1.51 -3.61 -22.24
CA THR A 464 2.55 -4.01 -23.21
C THR A 464 2.13 -3.65 -24.64
N ALA A 465 2.88 -2.73 -25.25
CA ALA A 465 2.59 -2.10 -26.55
C ALA A 465 1.63 -0.89 -26.51
N CYS A 466 1.42 -0.27 -25.33
CA CYS A 466 0.64 0.96 -25.19
C CYS A 466 1.11 2.08 -26.14
N ARG A 467 2.41 2.35 -26.25
CA ARG A 467 2.98 3.43 -27.09
C ARG A 467 2.78 3.21 -28.59
N GLU A 468 2.97 1.97 -29.04
CA GLU A 468 2.75 1.57 -30.43
C GLU A 468 1.25 1.59 -30.79
N THR A 469 0.37 1.38 -29.80
CA THR A 469 -1.08 1.53 -29.93
C THR A 469 -1.49 3.00 -30.00
N GLU A 470 -0.96 3.83 -29.08
CA GLU A 470 -1.14 5.29 -29.04
C GLU A 470 -0.76 5.94 -30.37
N GLN A 471 0.37 5.58 -30.96
CA GLN A 471 0.80 6.12 -32.26
C GLN A 471 -0.21 5.85 -33.38
N ILE A 472 -0.78 4.64 -33.45
CA ILE A 472 -1.79 4.28 -34.48
C ILE A 472 -3.11 5.01 -34.21
N VAL A 473 -3.56 5.11 -32.95
CA VAL A 473 -4.78 5.84 -32.58
C VAL A 473 -4.64 7.34 -32.85
N ALA A 474 -3.53 7.96 -32.45
CA ALA A 474 -3.24 9.37 -32.69
C ALA A 474 -3.14 9.69 -34.20
N SER A 475 -2.52 8.82 -35.01
CA SER A 475 -2.53 8.98 -36.47
C SER A 475 -3.95 8.85 -37.05
N ALA A 476 -4.73 7.86 -36.62
CA ALA A 476 -6.11 7.67 -37.07
C ALA A 476 -7.00 8.90 -36.77
N ILE A 477 -6.79 9.53 -35.61
CA ILE A 477 -7.43 10.80 -35.22
C ILE A 477 -7.00 11.94 -36.15
N ALA A 478 -5.70 12.07 -36.44
CA ALA A 478 -5.15 13.17 -37.24
C ALA A 478 -5.54 13.14 -38.74
N ASP A 479 -5.61 11.97 -39.39
CA ASP A 479 -5.83 11.91 -40.85
C ASP A 479 -7.26 11.53 -41.27
N GLU A 480 -7.83 10.41 -40.79
CA GLU A 480 -9.11 9.85 -41.25
C GLU A 480 -10.33 10.19 -40.36
N LEU A 481 -10.09 10.77 -39.19
CA LEU A 481 -11.12 11.13 -38.21
C LEU A 481 -11.13 12.62 -37.83
N LYS A 482 -10.31 13.46 -38.49
CA LYS A 482 -10.28 14.92 -38.32
C LYS A 482 -11.60 15.65 -38.59
N ASP A 483 -12.58 14.95 -39.17
CA ASP A 483 -13.97 15.38 -39.34
C ASP A 483 -14.81 15.26 -38.04
N ARG A 484 -14.25 14.70 -36.96
CA ARG A 484 -14.94 14.38 -35.70
C ARG A 484 -14.13 14.87 -34.50
N ASP A 485 -14.81 15.39 -33.48
CA ASP A 485 -14.15 15.65 -32.19
C ASP A 485 -13.97 14.34 -31.43
N ILE A 486 -12.79 13.74 -31.60
CA ILE A 486 -12.38 12.51 -30.94
C ILE A 486 -11.06 12.76 -30.21
N CYS A 487 -11.01 12.27 -28.99
CA CYS A 487 -9.80 12.21 -28.19
C CYS A 487 -9.49 10.77 -27.76
N TYR A 488 -8.29 10.56 -27.25
CA TYR A 488 -7.89 9.34 -26.58
C TYR A 488 -7.27 9.66 -25.21
N LEU A 489 -7.20 8.65 -24.35
CA LEU A 489 -6.37 8.70 -23.14
C LEU A 489 -5.85 7.32 -22.76
N ILE A 490 -4.83 7.32 -21.91
CA ILE A 490 -4.24 6.11 -21.33
C ILE A 490 -4.94 5.81 -20.00
N VAL A 491 -5.42 4.58 -19.83
CA VAL A 491 -6.16 4.08 -18.66
C VAL A 491 -5.36 2.97 -17.98
N ASN A 492 -5.37 2.96 -16.65
CA ASN A 492 -4.68 1.91 -15.87
C ASN A 492 -5.38 0.55 -16.06
N GLU A 493 -4.68 -0.46 -16.58
CA GLU A 493 -5.18 -1.82 -16.78
C GLU A 493 -4.91 -2.76 -15.59
N ALA A 494 -4.22 -2.30 -14.53
CA ALA A 494 -3.84 -3.14 -13.41
C ALA A 494 -5.05 -3.87 -12.79
N GLY A 495 -4.93 -5.18 -12.61
CA GLY A 495 -6.01 -6.05 -12.13
C GLY A 495 -7.10 -6.41 -13.16
N ALA A 496 -7.09 -5.86 -14.39
CA ALA A 496 -8.10 -6.19 -15.41
C ALA A 496 -8.06 -7.68 -15.82
N SER A 497 -6.88 -8.30 -15.80
CA SER A 497 -6.68 -9.74 -15.99
C SER A 497 -7.18 -10.59 -14.82
N VAL A 498 -7.22 -10.03 -13.60
CA VAL A 498 -7.78 -10.67 -12.41
C VAL A 498 -9.30 -10.62 -12.47
N TYR A 499 -9.89 -9.44 -12.77
CA TYR A 499 -11.32 -9.33 -13.08
C TYR A 499 -11.75 -10.28 -14.20
N SER A 500 -11.02 -10.31 -15.32
CA SER A 500 -11.43 -11.07 -16.50
C SER A 500 -11.35 -12.60 -16.34
N THR A 501 -10.61 -13.08 -15.33
CA THR A 501 -10.54 -14.49 -14.95
C THR A 501 -11.37 -14.84 -13.70
N SER A 502 -11.78 -13.85 -12.91
CA SER A 502 -12.68 -14.00 -11.75
C SER A 502 -14.04 -14.61 -12.09
N GLU A 503 -14.78 -15.02 -11.06
CA GLU A 503 -16.14 -15.56 -11.21
C GLU A 503 -17.14 -14.44 -11.57
N LEU A 504 -17.10 -13.30 -10.86
CA LEU A 504 -17.88 -12.11 -11.18
C LEU A 504 -17.72 -11.66 -12.64
N GLY A 505 -16.50 -11.71 -13.19
CA GLY A 505 -16.26 -11.43 -14.61
C GLY A 505 -16.91 -12.44 -15.56
N ARG A 506 -16.95 -13.73 -15.19
CA ARG A 506 -17.67 -14.78 -15.95
C ARG A 506 -19.19 -14.60 -15.85
N GLU A 507 -19.71 -14.13 -14.72
CA GLU A 507 -21.14 -13.89 -14.49
C GLU A 507 -21.64 -12.63 -15.22
N GLU A 508 -20.90 -11.52 -15.17
CA GLU A 508 -21.23 -10.32 -15.95
C GLU A 508 -21.14 -10.60 -17.47
N PHE A 509 -20.17 -11.41 -17.89
CA PHE A 509 -19.84 -11.63 -19.30
C PHE A 509 -19.54 -13.10 -19.66
N PRO A 510 -20.54 -13.99 -19.63
CA PRO A 510 -20.34 -15.42 -19.93
C PRO A 510 -20.06 -15.70 -21.42
N LYS A 511 -20.46 -14.79 -22.31
CA LYS A 511 -20.27 -14.91 -23.78
C LYS A 511 -18.88 -14.50 -24.27
N PHE A 512 -18.07 -13.84 -23.44
CA PHE A 512 -16.78 -13.27 -23.85
C PHE A 512 -15.61 -13.97 -23.15
N ASP A 513 -14.49 -14.11 -23.86
CA ASP A 513 -13.27 -14.68 -23.28
C ASP A 513 -12.54 -13.68 -22.36
N ALA A 514 -11.55 -14.17 -21.62
CA ALA A 514 -10.80 -13.38 -20.64
C ALA A 514 -9.99 -12.20 -21.23
N THR A 515 -9.69 -12.17 -22.54
CA THR A 515 -9.07 -10.99 -23.16
C THR A 515 -10.11 -9.89 -23.40
N ILE A 516 -11.23 -10.23 -24.07
CA ILE A 516 -12.34 -9.29 -24.30
C ILE A 516 -12.92 -8.75 -22.98
N ARG A 517 -13.05 -9.59 -21.94
CA ARG A 517 -13.46 -9.14 -20.60
C ARG A 517 -12.47 -8.15 -19.97
N GLY A 518 -11.16 -8.33 -20.20
CA GLY A 518 -10.14 -7.36 -19.77
C GLY A 518 -10.31 -6.02 -20.48
N THR A 519 -10.53 -6.04 -21.79
CA THR A 519 -10.78 -4.85 -22.60
C THR A 519 -12.06 -4.11 -22.19
N ILE A 520 -13.13 -4.84 -21.84
CA ILE A 520 -14.36 -4.23 -21.30
C ILE A 520 -14.06 -3.46 -19.99
N SER A 521 -13.25 -4.03 -19.09
CA SER A 521 -12.85 -3.36 -17.85
C SER A 521 -12.08 -2.07 -18.11
N ILE A 522 -11.16 -2.06 -19.09
CA ILE A 522 -10.42 -0.84 -19.51
C ILE A 522 -11.40 0.27 -19.94
N GLY A 523 -12.45 -0.08 -20.72
CA GLY A 523 -13.48 0.88 -21.11
C GLY A 523 -14.36 1.35 -19.93
N ARG A 524 -14.80 0.43 -19.06
CA ARG A 524 -15.65 0.76 -17.92
C ARG A 524 -14.96 1.60 -16.85
N ARG A 525 -13.65 1.42 -16.65
CA ARG A 525 -12.82 2.28 -15.79
C ARG A 525 -12.84 3.74 -16.21
N LEU A 526 -12.99 4.04 -17.51
CA LEU A 526 -13.16 5.42 -17.97
C LEU A 526 -14.53 6.00 -17.62
N LEU A 527 -15.59 5.19 -17.75
CA LEU A 527 -16.97 5.61 -17.48
C LEU A 527 -17.19 5.90 -15.99
N ASP A 528 -16.73 5.02 -15.09
CA ASP A 528 -16.71 5.26 -13.64
C ASP A 528 -15.60 4.42 -12.96
N PRO A 529 -14.44 5.03 -12.60
CA PRO A 529 -13.29 4.30 -12.06
C PRO A 529 -13.62 3.50 -10.80
N LEU A 530 -14.31 4.11 -9.84
CA LEU A 530 -14.75 3.50 -8.58
C LEU A 530 -15.58 2.25 -8.85
N SER A 531 -16.65 2.40 -9.65
CA SER A 531 -17.66 1.35 -9.86
C SER A 531 -17.15 0.09 -10.58
N GLU A 532 -16.04 0.21 -11.31
CA GLU A 532 -15.39 -0.92 -11.99
C GLU A 532 -14.21 -1.48 -11.17
N LEU A 533 -13.47 -0.67 -10.42
CA LEU A 533 -12.32 -1.13 -9.62
C LEU A 533 -12.73 -1.90 -8.35
N VAL A 534 -13.87 -1.57 -7.72
CA VAL A 534 -14.41 -2.32 -6.54
C VAL A 534 -14.69 -3.80 -6.82
N LYS A 535 -14.79 -4.19 -8.10
CA LYS A 535 -14.98 -5.58 -8.54
C LYS A 535 -13.73 -6.45 -8.42
N ILE A 536 -12.59 -5.86 -8.05
CA ILE A 536 -11.29 -6.51 -7.92
C ILE A 536 -10.88 -6.45 -6.46
N ASN A 537 -10.37 -7.55 -5.89
CA ASN A 537 -9.81 -7.50 -4.54
C ASN A 537 -8.68 -6.44 -4.50
N PRO A 538 -8.71 -5.45 -3.60
CA PRO A 538 -7.78 -4.32 -3.62
C PRO A 538 -6.29 -4.70 -3.59
N SER A 539 -5.92 -5.79 -2.89
CA SER A 539 -4.54 -6.31 -2.89
C SER A 539 -4.03 -6.79 -4.26
N ASN A 540 -4.94 -7.02 -5.23
CA ASN A 540 -4.63 -7.38 -6.62
C ASN A 540 -4.66 -6.19 -7.59
N ILE A 541 -5.05 -4.99 -7.13
CA ILE A 541 -4.86 -3.75 -7.89
C ILE A 541 -3.40 -3.32 -7.70
N GLY A 542 -2.66 -3.12 -8.79
CA GLY A 542 -1.25 -2.73 -8.72
C GLY A 542 -1.09 -1.27 -8.27
N VAL A 543 -0.84 -1.07 -6.97
CA VAL A 543 -0.80 0.25 -6.32
C VAL A 543 0.59 0.66 -5.84
N GLY A 544 1.60 -0.22 -5.88
CA GLY A 544 2.99 0.21 -5.69
C GLY A 544 4.06 -0.87 -5.79
N LEU A 545 5.32 -0.44 -5.67
CA LEU A 545 6.49 -1.31 -5.64
C LEU A 545 6.57 -2.06 -4.29
N TYR A 546 7.04 -3.31 -4.31
CA TYR A 546 7.14 -4.19 -3.12
C TYR A 546 5.79 -4.57 -2.46
N GLN A 547 4.66 -4.37 -3.14
CA GLN A 547 3.31 -4.77 -2.69
C GLN A 547 3.17 -6.27 -2.34
N HIS A 548 3.95 -7.16 -2.97
CA HIS A 548 3.99 -8.59 -2.64
C HIS A 548 5.05 -8.97 -1.58
N ASP A 549 5.84 -8.02 -1.08
CA ASP A 549 6.88 -8.26 -0.09
C ASP A 549 6.43 -7.95 1.35
N VAL A 550 5.32 -7.20 1.50
CA VAL A 550 4.63 -6.89 2.77
C VAL A 550 3.62 -7.98 3.17
N LYS A 551 3.09 -7.92 4.41
CA LYS A 551 2.13 -8.90 4.94
C LYS A 551 0.76 -8.80 4.26
N ALA A 552 0.34 -9.88 3.59
CA ALA A 552 -0.89 -9.92 2.79
C ALA A 552 -2.17 -9.53 3.57
N LYS A 553 -2.32 -9.94 4.83
CA LYS A 553 -3.47 -9.53 5.65
C LYS A 553 -3.49 -8.01 5.91
N HIS A 554 -2.40 -7.45 6.44
CA HIS A 554 -2.35 -6.01 6.74
C HIS A 554 -2.53 -5.15 5.49
N LEU A 555 -2.03 -5.61 4.34
CA LEU A 555 -2.27 -4.99 3.04
C LEU A 555 -3.76 -5.04 2.66
N ARG A 556 -4.40 -6.20 2.76
CA ARG A 556 -5.83 -6.39 2.47
C ARG A 556 -6.68 -5.48 3.35
N ASP A 557 -6.58 -5.64 4.66
CA ASP A 557 -7.36 -4.90 5.65
C ASP A 557 -7.26 -3.38 5.40
N SER A 558 -6.05 -2.85 5.17
CA SER A 558 -5.81 -1.42 4.96
C SER A 558 -6.17 -0.88 3.56
N LEU A 559 -6.28 -1.74 2.54
CA LEU A 559 -6.76 -1.32 1.21
C LEU A 559 -8.28 -1.44 1.10
N ASP A 560 -8.89 -2.42 1.77
CA ASP A 560 -10.34 -2.55 1.90
C ASP A 560 -10.92 -1.34 2.66
N ASP A 561 -10.26 -0.89 3.74
CA ASP A 561 -10.51 0.39 4.44
C ASP A 561 -10.56 1.61 3.49
N VAL A 562 -9.64 1.67 2.51
CA VAL A 562 -9.59 2.77 1.53
C VAL A 562 -10.74 2.68 0.55
N VAL A 563 -11.16 1.47 0.16
CA VAL A 563 -12.35 1.30 -0.67
C VAL A 563 -13.60 1.75 0.09
N GLU A 564 -13.77 1.33 1.34
CA GLU A 564 -14.87 1.78 2.21
C GLU A 564 -14.91 3.31 2.29
N SER A 565 -13.78 3.96 2.59
CA SER A 565 -13.64 5.43 2.60
C SER A 565 -14.10 6.04 1.27
N CYS A 566 -13.58 5.56 0.14
CA CYS A 566 -13.92 6.10 -1.18
C CYS A 566 -15.40 5.94 -1.55
N VAL A 567 -15.98 4.77 -1.26
CA VAL A 567 -17.38 4.44 -1.58
C VAL A 567 -18.34 5.30 -0.75
N ASN A 568 -18.09 5.46 0.55
CA ASN A 568 -18.95 6.26 1.43
C ASN A 568 -18.70 7.78 1.29
N TYR A 569 -17.52 8.20 0.85
CA TYR A 569 -17.25 9.58 0.46
C TYR A 569 -18.11 10.00 -0.75
N VAL A 570 -18.13 9.18 -1.81
CA VAL A 570 -18.90 9.42 -3.05
C VAL A 570 -20.40 9.13 -2.90
N GLY A 571 -20.78 8.17 -2.05
CA GLY A 571 -22.15 7.69 -1.92
C GLY A 571 -22.63 6.91 -3.16
N VAL A 572 -23.58 6.00 -2.95
CA VAL A 572 -23.93 4.94 -3.91
C VAL A 572 -25.40 5.00 -4.27
N ASP A 573 -25.73 5.12 -5.55
CA ASP A 573 -27.13 5.01 -6.01
C ASP A 573 -27.60 3.54 -5.90
N VAL A 574 -28.56 3.31 -5.02
CA VAL A 574 -29.07 1.97 -4.68
C VAL A 574 -29.77 1.28 -5.86
N ASN A 575 -30.23 2.05 -6.86
CA ASN A 575 -30.93 1.53 -8.04
C ASN A 575 -29.99 1.08 -9.16
N THR A 576 -28.80 1.69 -9.27
CA THR A 576 -27.84 1.39 -10.35
C THR A 576 -26.62 0.58 -9.91
N ALA A 577 -26.21 0.68 -8.64
CA ALA A 577 -24.98 0.07 -8.13
C ALA A 577 -24.91 -1.47 -8.27
N SER A 578 -23.69 -2.00 -8.42
CA SER A 578 -23.44 -3.45 -8.39
C SER A 578 -23.42 -3.98 -6.95
N PRO A 579 -23.62 -5.28 -6.71
CA PRO A 579 -23.43 -5.89 -5.39
C PRO A 579 -22.02 -5.65 -4.82
N ALA A 580 -20.99 -5.63 -5.68
CA ALA A 580 -19.60 -5.36 -5.29
C ALA A 580 -19.34 -3.90 -4.89
N LEU A 581 -20.15 -2.94 -5.36
CA LEU A 581 -20.09 -1.55 -4.90
C LEU A 581 -20.87 -1.37 -3.59
N LEU A 582 -22.05 -2.00 -3.50
CA LEU A 582 -22.90 -1.97 -2.31
C LEU A 582 -22.24 -2.64 -1.09
N SER A 583 -21.37 -3.64 -1.28
CA SER A 583 -20.69 -4.34 -0.17
C SER A 583 -19.64 -3.53 0.58
N TYR A 584 -19.25 -2.35 0.07
CA TYR A 584 -18.37 -1.39 0.75
C TYR A 584 -19.12 -0.17 1.31
N VAL A 585 -20.45 -0.15 1.23
CA VAL A 585 -21.26 0.88 1.92
C VAL A 585 -21.26 0.56 3.42
N SER A 586 -21.05 1.59 4.23
CA SER A 586 -21.03 1.53 5.69
C SER A 586 -22.22 0.72 6.24
N GLY A 587 -21.94 -0.25 7.10
CA GLY A 587 -22.94 -1.14 7.71
C GLY A 587 -23.43 -2.29 6.82
N LEU A 588 -23.22 -2.24 5.49
CA LEU A 588 -23.54 -3.36 4.59
C LEU A 588 -22.41 -4.40 4.54
N ASN A 589 -22.72 -5.54 3.95
CA ASN A 589 -21.78 -6.62 3.66
C ASN A 589 -22.19 -7.33 2.37
N GLN A 590 -21.40 -8.31 1.91
CA GLN A 590 -21.64 -9.03 0.65
C GLN A 590 -23.05 -9.66 0.55
N LEU A 591 -23.61 -10.13 1.67
CA LEU A 591 -24.94 -10.75 1.71
C LEU A 591 -26.07 -9.71 1.65
N THR A 592 -26.00 -8.63 2.42
CA THR A 592 -27.03 -7.56 2.37
C THR A 592 -26.96 -6.80 1.05
N ALA A 593 -25.77 -6.51 0.53
CA ALA A 593 -25.56 -5.93 -0.80
C ALA A 593 -26.16 -6.77 -1.93
N ARG A 594 -25.99 -8.09 -1.88
CA ARG A 594 -26.62 -9.03 -2.83
C ARG A 594 -28.15 -9.02 -2.70
N ARG A 595 -28.68 -9.00 -1.47
CA ARG A 595 -30.14 -8.96 -1.22
C ARG A 595 -30.78 -7.64 -1.66
N ILE A 596 -30.11 -6.49 -1.54
CA ILE A 596 -30.58 -5.20 -2.10
C ILE A 596 -30.73 -5.33 -3.63
N TYR A 597 -29.72 -5.89 -4.29
CA TYR A 597 -29.75 -6.13 -5.74
C TYR A 597 -30.86 -7.10 -6.14
N GLU A 598 -31.00 -8.23 -5.45
CA GLU A 598 -32.06 -9.21 -5.72
C GLU A 598 -33.47 -8.64 -5.46
N HIS A 599 -33.63 -7.85 -4.39
CA HIS A 599 -34.88 -7.16 -4.05
C HIS A 599 -35.32 -6.20 -5.17
N ARG A 600 -34.43 -5.32 -5.65
CA ARG A 600 -34.79 -4.37 -6.73
C ARG A 600 -35.04 -5.04 -8.08
N GLN A 601 -34.45 -6.21 -8.33
CA GLN A 601 -34.73 -7.00 -9.54
C GLN A 601 -36.07 -7.76 -9.44
N MET A 602 -36.63 -7.95 -8.24
CA MET A 602 -37.93 -8.61 -8.03
C MET A 602 -39.09 -7.63 -7.83
N LYS A 603 -38.91 -6.55 -7.04
CA LYS A 603 -39.95 -5.55 -6.76
C LYS A 603 -39.91 -4.32 -7.67
N GLY A 604 -38.81 -4.11 -8.41
CA GLY A 604 -38.52 -2.86 -9.12
C GLY A 604 -37.61 -1.91 -8.32
N PRO A 605 -37.25 -0.75 -8.88
CA PRO A 605 -36.35 0.21 -8.24
C PRO A 605 -36.96 0.79 -6.96
N PHE A 606 -36.10 0.99 -5.95
CA PHE A 606 -36.45 1.70 -4.72
C PHE A 606 -36.81 3.15 -5.04
N ARG A 607 -37.80 3.71 -4.33
CA ARG A 607 -38.26 5.10 -4.48
C ARG A 607 -38.00 5.98 -3.25
N SER A 608 -37.88 5.35 -2.10
CA SER A 608 -37.49 5.96 -0.84
C SER A 608 -36.37 5.15 -0.17
N ARG A 609 -35.63 5.79 0.74
CA ARG A 609 -34.70 5.08 1.63
C ARG A 609 -35.43 4.10 2.55
N GLU A 610 -36.66 4.41 2.94
CA GLU A 610 -37.46 3.60 3.88
C GLU A 610 -37.72 2.18 3.37
N GLU A 611 -37.96 2.00 2.07
CA GLU A 611 -38.10 0.67 1.43
C GLU A 611 -36.87 -0.24 1.61
N ILE A 612 -35.69 0.32 1.91
CA ILE A 612 -34.46 -0.45 2.14
C ILE A 612 -34.57 -1.26 3.46
N ARG A 613 -35.39 -0.81 4.42
CA ARG A 613 -35.73 -1.59 5.64
C ARG A 613 -36.52 -2.87 5.33
N GLU A 614 -37.15 -3.00 4.15
CA GLU A 614 -37.83 -4.24 3.73
C GLU A 614 -36.86 -5.36 3.30
N VAL A 615 -35.57 -5.05 3.10
CA VAL A 615 -34.59 -6.01 2.60
C VAL A 615 -34.13 -6.93 3.74
N ALA A 616 -34.40 -8.23 3.60
CA ALA A 616 -34.12 -9.23 4.63
C ALA A 616 -32.66 -9.17 5.15
N GLY A 617 -32.48 -8.87 6.44
CA GLY A 617 -31.17 -8.72 7.08
C GLY A 617 -30.65 -7.29 7.18
N ILE A 618 -31.40 -6.29 6.71
CA ILE A 618 -31.16 -4.87 7.04
C ILE A 618 -31.99 -4.54 8.29
N GLY A 619 -31.39 -4.73 9.46
CA GLY A 619 -31.95 -4.28 10.74
C GLY A 619 -31.72 -2.79 10.96
N GLU A 620 -32.33 -2.22 12.00
CA GLU A 620 -32.30 -0.77 12.25
C GLU A 620 -30.88 -0.19 12.38
N ALA A 621 -29.98 -0.88 13.11
CA ALA A 621 -28.58 -0.47 13.20
C ALA A 621 -27.87 -0.46 11.83
N THR A 622 -28.10 -1.48 11.00
CA THR A 622 -27.60 -1.55 9.61
C THR A 622 -28.16 -0.40 8.76
N PHE A 623 -29.45 -0.11 8.89
CA PHE A 623 -30.09 0.99 8.19
C PHE A 623 -29.49 2.34 8.58
N VAL A 624 -29.35 2.62 9.88
CA VAL A 624 -28.71 3.85 10.38
C VAL A 624 -27.29 4.00 9.83
N GLN A 625 -26.46 2.97 9.88
CA GLN A 625 -25.08 3.03 9.36
C GLN A 625 -25.01 3.25 7.84
N ALA A 626 -26.00 2.77 7.06
CA ALA A 626 -25.97 2.78 5.59
C ALA A 626 -26.75 3.93 4.93
N ALA A 627 -27.87 4.37 5.51
CA ALA A 627 -28.90 5.11 4.77
C ALA A 627 -28.41 6.43 4.18
N GLY A 628 -27.63 7.23 4.90
CA GLY A 628 -27.08 8.50 4.39
C GLY A 628 -26.05 8.33 3.25
N PHE A 629 -25.51 7.13 3.05
CA PHE A 629 -24.58 6.81 1.95
C PHE A 629 -25.28 6.21 0.74
N LEU A 630 -26.43 5.56 0.93
CA LEU A 630 -27.30 5.08 -0.13
C LEU A 630 -28.14 6.24 -0.67
N LYS A 631 -28.00 6.56 -1.96
CA LYS A 631 -28.82 7.54 -2.67
C LYS A 631 -29.94 6.81 -3.41
N VAL A 632 -31.10 7.45 -3.52
CA VAL A 632 -32.19 6.96 -4.36
C VAL A 632 -32.40 7.93 -5.51
N VAL A 633 -32.40 7.44 -6.75
CA VAL A 633 -32.70 8.24 -7.94
C VAL A 633 -33.55 7.44 -8.93
N PRO A 634 -34.66 8.01 -9.47
CA PRO A 634 -35.39 9.15 -8.92
C PRO A 634 -36.00 8.81 -7.56
N ALA A 635 -36.07 9.78 -6.64
CA ALA A 635 -36.66 9.59 -5.31
C ALA A 635 -38.06 10.24 -5.22
N GLU A 636 -38.93 9.64 -4.39
CA GLU A 636 -40.18 10.28 -3.95
C GLU A 636 -39.93 11.30 -2.83
N ASN A 637 -38.93 11.07 -1.97
CA ASN A 637 -38.43 12.09 -1.05
C ASN A 637 -37.21 12.82 -1.65
N PRO A 638 -37.32 14.12 -2.01
CA PRO A 638 -36.22 15.07 -2.15
C PRO A 638 -34.87 14.75 -1.50
N LEU A 639 -34.87 14.45 -0.19
CA LEU A 639 -33.63 14.34 0.59
C LEU A 639 -32.87 13.02 0.34
N ASP A 640 -33.53 11.99 -0.21
CA ASP A 640 -32.92 10.69 -0.49
C ASP A 640 -31.89 10.72 -1.64
N ALA A 641 -31.91 11.77 -2.47
CA ALA A 641 -30.88 12.03 -3.49
C ALA A 641 -29.63 12.76 -2.93
N THR A 642 -29.64 13.13 -1.64
CA THR A 642 -28.60 13.93 -0.98
C THR A 642 -27.79 13.09 0.03
N TRP A 643 -26.81 13.71 0.70
CA TRP A 643 -26.12 13.11 1.86
C TRP A 643 -26.71 13.52 3.21
N ILE A 644 -27.89 14.12 3.23
CA ILE A 644 -28.61 14.37 4.48
C ILE A 644 -29.10 13.01 4.98
N HIS A 645 -28.83 12.66 6.24
CA HIS A 645 -29.25 11.39 6.82
C HIS A 645 -30.75 11.45 7.21
N PRO A 646 -31.52 10.34 7.10
CA PRO A 646 -32.92 10.30 7.53
C PRO A 646 -33.19 10.83 8.94
N GLU A 647 -32.27 10.63 9.90
CA GLU A 647 -32.38 11.17 11.26
C GLU A 647 -32.43 12.71 11.31
N SER A 648 -32.01 13.38 10.24
CA SER A 648 -31.94 14.84 10.10
C SER A 648 -33.04 15.44 9.21
N TYR A 649 -34.03 14.66 8.76
CA TYR A 649 -35.05 15.16 7.82
C TYR A 649 -36.00 16.19 8.44
N GLU A 650 -36.41 15.99 9.69
CA GLU A 650 -37.25 16.96 10.42
C GLU A 650 -36.49 18.29 10.65
N VAL A 651 -35.22 18.20 11.04
CA VAL A 651 -34.31 19.34 11.20
C VAL A 651 -34.11 20.09 9.88
N THR A 652 -33.87 19.36 8.79
CA THR A 652 -33.69 19.93 7.45
C THR A 652 -34.93 20.68 6.99
N THR A 653 -36.12 20.15 7.27
CA THR A 653 -37.40 20.80 6.93
C THR A 653 -37.56 22.12 7.68
N LYS A 654 -37.34 22.12 9.01
CA LYS A 654 -37.36 23.34 9.85
C LYS A 654 -36.31 24.38 9.42
N LEU A 655 -35.13 23.93 8.96
CA LEU A 655 -34.08 24.80 8.44
C LEU A 655 -34.48 25.45 7.10
N LEU A 656 -35.13 24.70 6.20
CA LEU A 656 -35.65 25.23 4.94
C LEU A 656 -36.81 26.22 5.17
N GLU A 657 -37.71 25.95 6.13
CA GLU A 657 -38.74 26.89 6.58
C GLU A 657 -38.13 28.20 7.08
N LYS A 658 -37.08 28.13 7.93
CA LYS A 658 -36.33 29.30 8.42
C LYS A 658 -35.65 30.10 7.30
N LEU A 659 -35.17 29.44 6.26
CA LEU A 659 -34.61 30.09 5.06
C LEU A 659 -35.70 30.60 4.08
N GLY A 660 -36.98 30.32 4.34
CA GLY A 660 -38.08 30.68 3.46
C GLY A 660 -38.03 29.95 2.11
N CYS A 661 -37.70 28.66 2.10
CA CYS A 661 -37.64 27.79 0.92
C CYS A 661 -38.53 26.55 1.10
N SER A 662 -39.15 26.09 0.01
CA SER A 662 -39.86 24.80 -0.02
C SER A 662 -38.95 23.64 -0.40
N LEU A 663 -39.28 22.42 0.05
CA LEU A 663 -38.58 21.18 -0.36
C LEU A 663 -38.56 21.01 -1.89
N THR A 664 -39.60 21.52 -2.57
CA THR A 664 -39.78 21.50 -4.02
C THR A 664 -38.90 22.47 -4.81
N GLU A 665 -38.43 23.58 -4.21
CA GLU A 665 -37.51 24.53 -4.86
C GLU A 665 -36.08 23.99 -4.98
N VAL A 666 -35.72 22.98 -4.19
CA VAL A 666 -34.34 22.48 -4.03
C VAL A 666 -33.88 21.60 -5.21
N LEU A 667 -34.81 21.07 -6.01
CA LEU A 667 -34.59 19.79 -6.71
C LEU A 667 -34.95 19.69 -8.19
N SER A 668 -35.38 20.77 -8.84
CA SER A 668 -35.45 20.81 -10.31
C SER A 668 -34.07 20.69 -10.99
N THR A 669 -32.97 20.72 -10.21
CA THR A 669 -31.58 20.66 -10.66
C THR A 669 -30.86 19.32 -10.46
N VAL A 670 -31.49 18.26 -9.94
CA VAL A 670 -30.84 16.93 -9.89
C VAL A 670 -30.94 16.24 -11.24
N PRO A 671 -29.82 15.88 -11.90
CA PRO A 671 -29.88 15.14 -13.15
C PRO A 671 -30.33 13.71 -12.90
N SER A 672 -31.50 13.32 -13.43
CA SER A 672 -31.85 11.90 -13.54
C SER A 672 -30.78 11.18 -14.37
N PRO A 673 -30.28 10.01 -13.94
CA PRO A 673 -29.53 9.15 -14.85
C PRO A 673 -30.42 8.83 -16.06
N PRO A 674 -29.87 8.79 -17.29
CA PRO A 674 -30.67 8.42 -18.45
C PRO A 674 -31.27 7.02 -18.24
N PRO A 675 -32.55 6.81 -18.58
CA PRO A 675 -33.26 5.59 -18.23
C PRO A 675 -32.54 4.36 -18.82
N ILE A 676 -32.42 3.31 -18.01
CA ILE A 676 -31.95 2.01 -18.50
C ILE A 676 -32.96 1.54 -19.55
N VAL A 677 -32.54 1.52 -20.80
CA VAL A 677 -33.34 0.99 -21.90
C VAL A 677 -33.59 -0.49 -21.60
N GLU A 678 -34.86 -0.89 -21.54
CA GLU A 678 -35.24 -2.30 -21.43
C GLU A 678 -34.48 -3.11 -22.49
N LYS A 679 -33.91 -4.25 -22.09
CA LYS A 679 -33.03 -5.10 -22.93
C LYS A 679 -33.54 -5.11 -24.39
N PRO A 680 -32.82 -4.49 -25.35
CA PRO A 680 -33.29 -4.46 -26.73
C PRO A 680 -33.48 -5.89 -27.20
N LYS A 681 -34.68 -6.19 -27.72
CA LYS A 681 -35.05 -7.55 -28.16
C LYS A 681 -33.96 -8.07 -29.09
N SER A 682 -33.48 -9.27 -28.79
CA SER A 682 -32.21 -9.83 -29.26
C SER A 682 -31.95 -9.53 -30.73
N PHE A 683 -31.02 -8.60 -31.00
CA PHE A 683 -30.58 -8.29 -32.35
C PHE A 683 -29.86 -9.52 -32.91
N GLN A 684 -30.48 -10.19 -33.88
CA GLN A 684 -29.87 -11.33 -34.55
C GLN A 684 -28.83 -10.80 -35.55
N LEU A 685 -27.58 -11.25 -35.39
CA LEU A 685 -26.56 -11.06 -36.41
C LEU A 685 -26.81 -12.06 -37.53
N GLU A 686 -27.00 -11.58 -38.76
CA GLU A 686 -27.03 -12.45 -39.93
C GLU A 686 -25.61 -12.99 -40.19
N GLU A 687 -25.48 -14.31 -40.31
CA GLU A 687 -24.18 -14.96 -40.56
C GLU A 687 -23.79 -14.81 -42.04
N GLU A 688 -22.59 -14.27 -42.31
CA GLU A 688 -22.08 -14.16 -43.67
C GLU A 688 -21.81 -15.55 -44.28
N LYS A 689 -22.34 -15.78 -45.49
CA LYS A 689 -22.24 -17.06 -46.20
C LYS A 689 -20.81 -17.33 -46.67
N THR A 690 -20.11 -18.25 -46.01
CA THR A 690 -18.87 -18.83 -46.55
C THR A 690 -19.16 -19.68 -47.79
N VAL A 691 -18.39 -19.44 -48.87
CA VAL A 691 -18.52 -20.15 -50.15
C VAL A 691 -18.07 -21.62 -50.03
N SER A 692 -18.81 -22.53 -50.66
CA SER A 692 -18.59 -23.98 -50.68
C SER A 692 -17.89 -24.45 -51.97
N GLU A 693 -17.04 -25.48 -51.87
CA GLU A 693 -16.91 -26.62 -52.81
C GLU A 693 -15.71 -27.53 -52.42
N PRO A 694 -15.62 -28.81 -52.87
CA PRO A 694 -16.69 -29.73 -53.27
C PRO A 694 -16.62 -31.09 -52.53
N ALA A 695 -17.56 -31.99 -52.87
CA ALA A 695 -17.86 -33.24 -52.16
C ALA A 695 -16.93 -34.45 -52.44
N ALA A 696 -17.07 -35.49 -51.62
CA ALA A 696 -16.91 -36.89 -52.01
C ALA A 696 -17.97 -37.75 -51.27
N GLU A 697 -18.69 -38.61 -51.99
CA GLU A 697 -19.79 -39.44 -51.47
C GLU A 697 -19.34 -40.86 -51.14
N THR A 698 -19.99 -41.52 -50.16
CA THR A 698 -20.66 -42.84 -50.36
C THR A 698 -21.47 -43.28 -49.13
N GLN A 699 -22.50 -44.09 -49.36
CA GLN A 699 -23.41 -44.72 -48.39
C GLN A 699 -23.22 -46.27 -48.47
N PRO A 700 -24.15 -47.14 -48.01
CA PRO A 700 -25.03 -47.15 -46.81
C PRO A 700 -24.87 -48.47 -45.99
N ALA A 701 -25.62 -48.63 -44.88
CA ALA A 701 -26.28 -49.90 -44.52
C ALA A 701 -27.29 -49.71 -43.35
N GLU A 702 -28.35 -50.50 -43.36
CA GLU A 702 -29.40 -50.61 -42.32
C GLU A 702 -28.97 -51.68 -41.25
N THR A 703 -29.59 -51.89 -40.08
CA THR A 703 -31.02 -52.23 -39.84
C THR A 703 -31.48 -52.05 -38.37
N GLN A 704 -32.81 -51.91 -38.21
CA GLN A 704 -33.62 -52.16 -36.98
C GLN A 704 -34.23 -53.60 -37.05
N PRO A 705 -35.06 -54.14 -36.12
CA PRO A 705 -35.85 -53.57 -35.01
C PRO A 705 -35.73 -54.39 -33.69
N ALA A 706 -36.60 -54.39 -32.66
CA ALA A 706 -37.94 -53.84 -32.45
C ALA A 706 -38.28 -53.60 -30.95
N GLU A 707 -39.22 -52.67 -30.68
CA GLU A 707 -40.44 -52.78 -29.81
C GLU A 707 -40.35 -53.32 -28.34
N THR A 708 -41.23 -52.93 -27.39
CA THR A 708 -42.43 -52.05 -27.42
C THR A 708 -42.61 -51.26 -26.10
N GLN A 709 -43.59 -50.34 -26.09
CA GLN A 709 -44.12 -49.52 -24.96
C GLN A 709 -45.16 -50.34 -24.13
N PRO A 710 -46.07 -49.80 -23.25
CA PRO A 710 -46.31 -48.42 -22.74
C PRO A 710 -46.48 -48.41 -21.17
N ALA A 711 -47.13 -47.49 -20.43
CA ALA A 711 -47.96 -46.29 -20.70
C ALA A 711 -48.00 -45.32 -19.49
N GLU A 712 -48.42 -44.06 -19.73
CA GLU A 712 -49.39 -43.22 -18.94
C GLU A 712 -49.22 -42.98 -17.40
N ALA A 713 -49.84 -41.97 -16.76
CA ALA A 713 -50.26 -40.59 -17.10
C ALA A 713 -50.76 -39.86 -15.82
N GLU A 714 -50.90 -38.51 -15.88
CA GLU A 714 -51.62 -37.60 -14.93
C GLU A 714 -51.10 -37.54 -13.47
N ALA A 715 -50.96 -36.41 -12.74
CA ALA A 715 -51.52 -35.04 -12.71
C ALA A 715 -52.72 -34.83 -11.75
N VAL A 716 -52.50 -34.08 -10.65
CA VAL A 716 -53.54 -33.50 -9.74
C VAL A 716 -53.05 -32.17 -9.16
N GLU A 717 -53.96 -31.24 -8.86
CA GLU A 717 -53.71 -29.90 -8.29
C GLU A 717 -53.87 -29.80 -6.75
N ALA A 718 -53.02 -28.96 -6.13
CA ALA A 718 -53.34 -27.88 -5.17
C ALA A 718 -54.19 -28.07 -3.87
N VAL A 719 -54.23 -26.94 -3.11
CA VAL A 719 -55.25 -26.47 -2.14
C VAL A 719 -54.94 -26.58 -0.62
N GLU A 720 -55.18 -25.44 0.05
CA GLU A 720 -55.44 -25.16 1.48
C GLU A 720 -54.32 -25.03 2.55
N ALA A 721 -54.74 -24.52 3.72
CA ALA A 721 -53.95 -23.75 4.70
C ALA A 721 -54.49 -23.96 6.16
N VAL A 722 -54.31 -22.95 7.03
CA VAL A 722 -54.98 -22.70 8.34
C VAL A 722 -54.18 -23.01 9.65
N GLU A 723 -54.04 -21.94 10.45
CA GLU A 723 -53.85 -21.77 11.92
C GLU A 723 -52.82 -22.55 12.78
N ALA A 724 -51.81 -21.79 13.23
CA ALA A 724 -51.50 -21.38 14.62
C ALA A 724 -51.80 -22.26 15.86
N VAL A 725 -50.82 -22.35 16.77
CA VAL A 725 -50.97 -22.55 18.24
C VAL A 725 -49.89 -21.72 18.97
N GLU A 726 -50.18 -21.23 20.18
CA GLU A 726 -49.32 -20.39 21.04
C GLU A 726 -48.32 -21.17 21.93
N ALA A 727 -47.28 -20.48 22.45
CA ALA A 727 -46.61 -20.81 23.71
C ALA A 727 -45.93 -19.56 24.33
N VAL A 728 -45.76 -19.55 25.67
CA VAL A 728 -45.29 -18.42 26.52
C VAL A 728 -44.03 -18.89 27.30
N GLU A 729 -43.00 -18.08 27.55
CA GLU A 729 -42.69 -17.38 28.83
C GLU A 729 -41.37 -16.59 28.69
N ALA A 730 -41.28 -15.33 29.12
CA ALA A 730 -40.81 -14.85 30.44
C ALA A 730 -39.34 -15.25 30.75
N VAL A 731 -38.34 -14.35 30.65
CA VAL A 731 -38.02 -13.20 31.53
C VAL A 731 -37.61 -13.59 32.94
N GLU A 732 -36.34 -13.31 33.29
CA GLU A 732 -35.93 -13.08 34.68
C GLU A 732 -35.02 -11.84 34.75
N ALA A 733 -35.25 -10.97 35.72
CA ALA A 733 -34.46 -9.77 35.98
C ALA A 733 -34.36 -9.54 37.50
N VAL A 734 -33.16 -9.32 38.01
CA VAL A 734 -32.93 -9.12 39.46
C VAL A 734 -32.75 -7.63 39.75
N ALA A 735 -33.72 -7.06 40.46
CA ALA A 735 -33.67 -5.68 40.92
C ALA A 735 -32.95 -5.55 42.27
N SER A 736 -32.45 -4.34 42.55
CA SER A 736 -32.23 -3.87 43.92
C SER A 736 -32.59 -2.39 43.99
N ALA A 737 -33.47 -2.04 44.93
CA ALA A 737 -33.90 -0.68 45.19
C ALA A 737 -34.01 -0.46 46.70
N THR A 738 -33.62 0.71 47.16
CA THR A 738 -33.81 1.16 48.55
C THR A 738 -34.34 2.59 48.53
N THR A 739 -35.14 2.94 49.53
CA THR A 739 -36.15 4.01 49.48
C THR A 739 -35.84 5.18 50.43
N THR A 740 -36.78 6.14 50.54
CA THR A 740 -36.90 7.22 51.57
C THR A 740 -36.03 8.48 51.37
N THR A 741 -36.46 9.73 51.68
CA THR A 741 -37.80 10.34 51.93
C THR A 741 -37.73 11.89 51.83
N GLU A 742 -38.89 12.53 51.63
CA GLU A 742 -39.31 13.86 52.16
C GLU A 742 -38.53 15.18 51.88
N ALA A 743 -39.15 16.02 51.03
CA ALA A 743 -39.66 17.38 51.32
C ALA A 743 -38.86 18.48 52.06
N GLY A 744 -38.88 19.70 51.49
CA GLY A 744 -39.40 20.88 52.22
C GLY A 744 -38.56 22.17 52.25
N SER A 745 -39.25 23.33 52.08
CA SER A 745 -38.80 24.72 52.37
C SER A 745 -37.61 25.31 51.58
N GLU A 746 -37.31 26.61 51.64
CA GLU A 746 -38.07 27.85 51.33
C GLU A 746 -37.12 29.06 51.57
N THR A 747 -37.38 30.22 50.98
CA THR A 747 -36.63 31.51 51.13
C THR A 747 -35.16 31.53 50.62
N GLY A 748 -34.58 32.67 50.22
CA GLY A 748 -35.17 33.97 49.88
C GLY A 748 -34.20 35.17 49.93
N VAL A 749 -34.45 36.16 49.05
CA VAL A 749 -34.14 37.62 49.21
C VAL A 749 -32.71 38.15 48.90
N GLU A 750 -32.69 39.40 48.42
CA GLU A 750 -31.61 40.43 48.35
C GLU A 750 -30.45 40.40 47.32
N ALA A 751 -30.57 41.30 46.34
CA ALA A 751 -29.51 42.21 45.87
C ALA A 751 -29.72 43.60 46.57
N PRO A 752 -28.83 44.64 46.53
CA PRO A 752 -28.42 45.35 45.28
C PRO A 752 -27.06 46.13 45.35
N SER A 753 -26.93 47.20 44.52
CA SER A 753 -25.85 48.24 44.40
C SER A 753 -24.55 47.80 43.66
N ALA A 754 -24.05 48.43 42.59
CA ALA A 754 -23.81 49.86 42.17
C ALA A 754 -22.38 50.35 42.58
N GLU A 755 -21.62 51.23 41.89
CA GLU A 755 -21.83 52.32 40.89
C GLU A 755 -20.60 52.46 39.92
N ALA A 756 -20.51 53.30 38.86
CA ALA A 756 -21.47 53.88 37.88
C ALA A 756 -20.75 54.78 36.80
N VAL A 757 -21.15 54.70 35.51
CA VAL A 757 -21.09 55.77 34.44
C VAL A 757 -19.66 56.14 33.89
N VAL A 758 -19.42 56.44 32.58
CA VAL A 758 -19.56 57.73 31.84
C VAL A 758 -19.37 57.55 30.29
N VAL A 759 -20.33 58.05 29.48
CA VAL A 759 -20.29 58.77 28.15
C VAL A 759 -19.19 58.39 27.11
N SER A 760 -19.42 57.93 25.85
CA SER A 760 -20.30 58.29 24.70
C SER A 760 -19.74 59.31 23.68
N GLU A 761 -19.75 59.00 22.37
CA GLU A 761 -20.14 59.90 21.25
C GLU A 761 -20.30 59.12 19.91
N GLU A 762 -20.83 59.75 18.84
CA GLU A 762 -21.48 59.09 17.70
C GLU A 762 -20.91 59.44 16.27
N VAL A 763 -21.05 58.50 15.31
CA VAL A 763 -21.75 58.57 13.98
C VAL A 763 -21.88 59.95 13.26
N PRO A 764 -21.90 60.13 11.90
CA PRO A 764 -22.03 59.17 10.76
C PRO A 764 -21.06 59.38 9.55
N THR A 765 -21.19 58.55 8.50
CA THR A 765 -21.53 58.90 7.08
C THR A 765 -20.84 58.04 5.99
N ALA A 766 -21.64 57.69 4.97
CA ALA A 766 -21.25 57.33 3.60
C ALA A 766 -21.77 58.48 2.67
N PRO A 767 -21.73 58.43 1.30
CA PRO A 767 -21.36 57.35 0.36
C PRO A 767 -20.57 57.85 -0.91
N VAL A 768 -20.81 57.18 -2.05
CA VAL A 768 -20.58 57.57 -3.48
C VAL A 768 -19.38 56.93 -4.20
N GLU A 769 -19.64 56.45 -5.42
CA GLU A 769 -18.69 55.89 -6.41
C GLU A 769 -17.87 56.98 -7.15
N PRO A 770 -17.06 56.62 -8.16
CA PRO A 770 -17.59 56.79 -9.53
C PRO A 770 -17.20 55.67 -10.50
N GLY A 771 -18.02 55.48 -11.54
CA GLY A 771 -17.78 54.50 -12.62
C GLY A 771 -17.28 55.09 -13.95
N SER A 772 -17.03 54.17 -14.89
CA SER A 772 -17.04 54.31 -16.36
C SER A 772 -16.44 55.55 -17.07
N GLU A 773 -15.49 55.30 -17.98
CA GLU A 773 -15.68 55.65 -19.41
C GLU A 773 -14.76 54.81 -20.33
N ALA A 774 -14.91 54.89 -21.65
CA ALA A 774 -14.37 53.89 -22.60
C ALA A 774 -13.88 54.47 -23.95
N ALA A 775 -12.79 53.90 -24.50
CA ALA A 775 -12.26 54.07 -25.87
C ALA A 775 -11.02 53.15 -26.09
N LYS A 776 -10.56 52.77 -27.30
CA LYS A 776 -11.24 52.40 -28.57
C LYS A 776 -10.20 51.79 -29.56
N GLU A 777 -10.53 50.65 -30.19
CA GLU A 777 -10.07 50.13 -31.52
C GLU A 777 -8.58 50.00 -31.96
N ALA A 778 -8.31 48.90 -32.68
CA ALA A 778 -7.22 48.61 -33.65
C ALA A 778 -5.77 48.49 -33.10
N ASP A 779 -5.02 47.42 -33.38
CA ASP A 779 -4.71 46.90 -34.73
C ASP A 779 -4.60 45.34 -34.80
N THR A 780 -4.48 44.78 -36.00
CA THR A 780 -4.29 43.33 -36.26
C THR A 780 -3.00 43.04 -37.02
N PRO A 781 -2.28 41.94 -36.68
CA PRO A 781 -1.64 41.17 -37.75
C PRO A 781 -1.56 39.64 -37.53
N THR A 782 -2.02 38.91 -38.55
CA THR A 782 -1.63 37.52 -38.95
C THR A 782 -1.94 36.33 -38.04
N GLU A 783 -2.38 35.25 -38.69
CA GLU A 783 -2.45 33.89 -38.13
C GLU A 783 -1.06 33.22 -38.14
N GLU A 784 -0.65 32.62 -37.02
CA GLU A 784 0.26 31.47 -37.02
C GLU A 784 -0.47 30.29 -36.36
N ALA A 785 -0.18 29.07 -36.81
CA ALA A 785 -0.95 27.88 -36.43
C ALA A 785 -0.53 27.37 -35.03
N GLU A 786 -1.23 27.85 -34.01
CA GLU A 786 -1.02 27.46 -32.61
C GLU A 786 -1.28 25.95 -32.41
N VAL A 787 -0.28 25.23 -31.89
CA VAL A 787 -0.41 23.80 -31.56
C VAL A 787 -1.22 23.68 -30.27
N PRO A 788 -2.40 23.04 -30.27
CA PRO A 788 -3.26 23.02 -29.09
C PRO A 788 -2.65 22.18 -27.97
N ALA A 789 -2.21 22.85 -26.90
CA ALA A 789 -1.87 22.22 -25.63
C ALA A 789 -3.06 21.38 -25.12
N PRO A 790 -2.84 20.28 -24.36
CA PRO A 790 -3.92 19.43 -23.87
C PRO A 790 -4.77 20.20 -22.83
N GLN A 791 -5.95 20.64 -23.26
CA GLN A 791 -6.86 21.43 -22.42
C GLN A 791 -7.62 20.53 -21.43
N PRO A 792 -7.82 20.98 -20.17
CA PRO A 792 -8.77 20.33 -19.27
C PRO A 792 -10.20 20.48 -19.83
N ALA A 793 -11.06 19.50 -19.53
CA ALA A 793 -12.41 19.46 -20.10
C ALA A 793 -13.29 20.66 -19.70
N PRO A 794 -14.19 21.13 -20.59
CA PRO A 794 -15.23 22.08 -20.22
C PRO A 794 -16.12 21.52 -19.11
N ALA A 795 -16.32 22.30 -18.05
CA ALA A 795 -17.21 21.94 -16.94
C ALA A 795 -18.69 22.18 -17.33
N GLU A 796 -19.24 21.34 -18.21
CA GLU A 796 -20.65 21.40 -18.61
C GLU A 796 -21.59 20.95 -17.48
N ILE A 797 -21.97 21.89 -16.61
CA ILE A 797 -23.14 21.78 -15.74
C ILE A 797 -24.11 22.90 -16.12
N GLY A 798 -25.18 22.55 -16.84
CA GLY A 798 -26.23 23.46 -17.27
C GLY A 798 -27.15 23.90 -16.11
N ALA A 799 -26.64 24.75 -15.21
CA ALA A 799 -27.39 25.30 -14.09
C ALA A 799 -28.30 26.47 -14.52
N SER A 800 -29.35 26.17 -15.30
CA SER A 800 -30.35 27.14 -15.77
C SER A 800 -31.67 27.04 -15.01
N ASP A 801 -31.63 27.21 -13.68
CA ASP A 801 -32.83 27.29 -12.85
C ASP A 801 -32.72 28.44 -11.84
N GLU A 802 -33.65 29.40 -11.93
CA GLU A 802 -33.66 30.58 -11.06
C GLU A 802 -34.00 30.24 -9.60
N ASN A 803 -34.75 29.16 -9.36
CA ASN A 803 -35.06 28.69 -8.02
C ASN A 803 -33.80 28.25 -7.27
N HIS A 804 -32.90 27.54 -7.95
CA HIS A 804 -31.63 27.10 -7.38
C HIS A 804 -30.67 28.28 -7.12
N LYS A 805 -30.66 29.31 -7.99
CA LYS A 805 -29.91 30.55 -7.73
C LYS A 805 -30.44 31.29 -6.50
N GLN A 806 -31.76 31.35 -6.31
CA GLN A 806 -32.38 31.96 -5.14
C GLN A 806 -32.09 31.18 -3.86
N LEU A 807 -32.11 29.83 -3.90
CA LEU A 807 -31.69 28.98 -2.79
C LEU A 807 -30.23 29.23 -2.41
N LEU A 808 -29.31 29.26 -3.39
CA LEU A 808 -27.90 29.56 -3.16
C LEU A 808 -27.70 30.95 -2.56
N ALA A 809 -28.43 31.97 -3.02
CA ALA A 809 -28.38 33.32 -2.46
C ALA A 809 -28.87 33.35 -0.99
N LYS A 810 -30.00 32.69 -0.69
CA LYS A 810 -30.53 32.55 0.68
C LYS A 810 -29.53 31.86 1.61
N ILE A 811 -28.97 30.71 1.21
CA ILE A 811 -27.96 29.98 1.99
C ILE A 811 -26.69 30.82 2.18
N ALA A 812 -26.20 31.50 1.14
CA ALA A 812 -25.00 32.35 1.24
C ALA A 812 -25.20 33.60 2.12
N SER A 813 -26.44 34.05 2.30
CA SER A 813 -26.82 35.15 3.21
C SER A 813 -27.14 34.71 4.65
N ALA A 814 -27.18 33.40 4.91
CA ALA A 814 -27.62 32.86 6.20
C ALA A 814 -26.47 32.79 7.23
N GLU A 815 -26.72 33.31 8.44
CA GLU A 815 -25.84 33.09 9.59
C GLU A 815 -26.07 31.67 10.15
N ILE A 816 -25.44 30.67 9.54
CA ILE A 816 -25.62 29.23 9.84
C ILE A 816 -25.45 28.94 11.34
N ASP A 817 -24.49 29.60 12.00
CA ASP A 817 -24.18 29.37 13.41
C ASP A 817 -25.34 29.85 14.32
N LYS A 818 -25.98 30.99 14.00
CA LYS A 818 -27.21 31.45 14.69
C LYS A 818 -28.40 30.54 14.39
N LEU A 819 -28.52 30.04 13.15
CA LEU A 819 -29.58 29.07 12.81
C LEU A 819 -29.40 27.74 13.55
N ALA A 820 -28.16 27.33 13.82
CA ALA A 820 -27.87 26.15 14.63
C ALA A 820 -28.29 26.36 16.10
N GLU A 821 -28.00 27.53 16.69
CA GLU A 821 -28.47 27.93 18.01
C GLU A 821 -30.02 28.01 18.07
N GLU A 822 -30.67 28.68 17.13
CA GLU A 822 -32.14 28.83 17.07
C GLU A 822 -32.89 27.50 16.90
N LEU A 823 -32.29 26.53 16.21
CA LEU A 823 -32.86 25.19 16.00
C LEU A 823 -32.42 24.17 17.07
N ASN A 824 -31.51 24.55 17.97
CA ASN A 824 -30.86 23.68 18.96
C ASN A 824 -30.23 22.43 18.31
N ILE A 825 -29.38 22.64 17.31
CA ILE A 825 -28.68 21.59 16.55
C ILE A 825 -27.17 21.82 16.48
N GLY A 826 -26.43 20.77 16.11
CA GLY A 826 -25.00 20.85 15.84
C GLY A 826 -24.64 21.82 14.72
N VAL A 827 -23.57 22.60 14.92
CA VAL A 827 -23.07 23.57 13.95
C VAL A 827 -22.44 22.87 12.74
N HIS A 828 -21.79 21.72 12.93
CA HIS A 828 -21.30 20.92 11.81
C HIS A 828 -22.47 20.32 11.01
N LEU A 829 -23.48 19.76 11.69
CA LEU A 829 -24.71 19.27 11.05
C LEU A 829 -25.42 20.37 10.23
N ALA A 830 -25.58 21.57 10.76
CA ALA A 830 -26.19 22.70 10.04
C ALA A 830 -25.40 23.08 8.78
N ARG A 831 -24.06 23.05 8.84
CA ARG A 831 -23.16 23.32 7.71
C ARG A 831 -23.15 22.18 6.67
N ASP A 832 -23.29 20.93 7.09
CA ASP A 832 -23.39 19.78 6.17
C ASP A 832 -24.75 19.73 5.46
N ILE A 833 -25.85 20.03 6.17
CA ILE A 833 -27.20 20.13 5.58
C ILE A 833 -27.21 21.25 4.53
N THR A 834 -26.79 22.47 4.89
CA THR A 834 -26.74 23.59 3.94
C THR A 834 -25.79 23.35 2.77
N GLY A 835 -24.65 22.68 3.00
CA GLY A 835 -23.74 22.24 1.93
C GLY A 835 -24.36 21.22 0.97
N ALA A 836 -25.12 20.26 1.48
CA ALA A 836 -25.84 19.28 0.67
C ALA A 836 -27.01 19.90 -0.13
N LEU A 837 -27.77 20.81 0.48
CA LEU A 837 -28.84 21.59 -0.17
C LEU A 837 -28.29 22.53 -1.26
N SER A 838 -27.09 23.08 -1.08
CA SER A 838 -26.44 23.96 -2.06
C SER A 838 -26.03 23.23 -3.34
N ARG A 839 -25.75 21.92 -3.27
CA ARG A 839 -25.24 21.12 -4.40
C ARG A 839 -25.79 19.68 -4.35
N PRO A 840 -27.11 19.47 -4.51
CA PRO A 840 -27.72 18.15 -4.39
C PRO A 840 -27.14 17.20 -5.46
N GLY A 841 -26.84 15.96 -5.06
CA GLY A 841 -26.25 14.94 -5.95
C GLY A 841 -24.79 15.15 -6.41
N ARG A 842 -24.14 16.28 -6.11
CA ARG A 842 -22.79 16.65 -6.61
C ARG A 842 -21.69 15.65 -6.23
N ASP A 843 -21.33 14.78 -7.16
CA ASP A 843 -20.22 13.81 -7.04
C ASP A 843 -18.92 14.51 -6.60
N PRO A 844 -18.33 14.17 -5.43
CA PRO A 844 -17.18 14.89 -4.89
C PRO A 844 -15.89 14.59 -5.66
N ARG A 845 -15.90 13.60 -6.57
CA ARG A 845 -14.79 13.37 -7.51
C ARG A 845 -14.61 14.54 -8.48
N ALA A 846 -15.61 15.41 -8.66
CA ALA A 846 -15.48 16.64 -9.46
C ALA A 846 -14.39 17.60 -8.94
N ASP A 847 -13.93 17.44 -7.70
CA ASP A 847 -12.87 18.26 -7.09
C ASP A 847 -11.45 17.66 -7.29
N PHE A 848 -11.34 16.51 -7.97
CA PHE A 848 -10.09 15.82 -8.29
C PHE A 848 -9.60 16.18 -9.71
N PRO A 849 -8.30 16.04 -10.02
CA PRO A 849 -7.77 16.35 -11.35
C PRO A 849 -8.49 15.58 -12.47
N PRO A 850 -8.98 16.26 -13.54
CA PRO A 850 -9.67 15.60 -14.64
C PRO A 850 -8.75 14.67 -15.44
N PRO A 851 -9.28 13.59 -16.05
CA PRO A 851 -8.52 12.76 -16.96
C PRO A 851 -7.90 13.56 -18.12
N LEU A 852 -6.65 13.25 -18.46
CA LEU A 852 -5.90 13.98 -19.48
C LEU A 852 -6.22 13.47 -20.89
N PHE A 853 -7.11 14.19 -21.60
CA PHE A 853 -7.48 13.88 -22.98
C PHE A 853 -6.40 14.34 -23.97
N ARG A 854 -6.09 13.51 -24.97
CA ARG A 854 -5.12 13.77 -26.04
C ARG A 854 -5.77 13.67 -27.43
N ARG A 855 -5.26 14.45 -28.38
CA ARG A 855 -5.61 14.35 -29.82
C ARG A 855 -4.44 13.92 -30.72
N GLY A 856 -3.20 13.99 -30.22
CA GLY A 856 -2.00 13.63 -30.97
C GLY A 856 -0.78 13.44 -30.06
N VAL A 857 0.35 13.06 -30.66
CA VAL A 857 1.65 12.88 -29.98
C VAL A 857 2.56 14.07 -30.32
N LEU A 858 3.09 14.74 -29.30
CA LEU A 858 4.02 15.88 -29.44
C LEU A 858 5.42 15.43 -29.86
N LYS A 859 6.14 16.33 -30.54
CA LYS A 859 7.55 16.17 -30.90
C LYS A 859 8.44 16.99 -29.97
N LEU A 860 9.72 16.64 -29.94
CA LEU A 860 10.76 17.41 -29.22
C LEU A 860 11.05 18.78 -29.88
N GLU A 861 10.56 18.99 -31.09
CA GLU A 861 10.58 20.26 -31.82
C GLU A 861 9.55 21.26 -31.28
N ASP A 862 8.40 20.75 -30.76
CA ASP A 862 7.23 21.54 -30.36
C ASP A 862 7.35 22.08 -28.91
N LEU A 863 8.52 21.98 -28.28
CA LEU A 863 8.75 22.31 -26.86
C LEU A 863 9.76 23.44 -26.67
N GLU A 864 9.44 24.34 -25.74
CA GLU A 864 10.29 25.44 -25.31
C GLU A 864 10.54 25.45 -23.78
N PRO A 865 11.72 25.86 -23.30
CA PRO A 865 11.95 26.07 -21.86
C PRO A 865 11.03 27.16 -21.30
N GLY A 866 10.36 26.85 -20.17
CA GLY A 866 9.32 27.67 -19.56
C GLY A 866 7.89 27.21 -19.88
N MET A 867 7.70 26.39 -20.93
CA MET A 867 6.38 25.88 -21.31
C MET A 867 5.73 25.09 -20.16
N GLU A 868 4.49 25.45 -19.83
CA GLU A 868 3.63 24.75 -18.87
C GLU A 868 2.78 23.70 -19.57
N MET A 869 2.67 22.51 -18.98
CA MET A 869 1.81 21.44 -19.51
C MET A 869 1.40 20.44 -18.43
N MET A 870 0.30 19.74 -18.65
CA MET A 870 -0.10 18.59 -17.83
C MET A 870 0.59 17.32 -18.35
N GLY A 871 1.05 16.46 -17.45
CA GLY A 871 1.68 15.19 -17.80
C GLY A 871 1.40 14.07 -16.81
N THR A 872 1.38 12.83 -17.29
CA THR A 872 1.06 11.64 -16.49
C THR A 872 2.34 10.96 -16.00
N VAL A 873 2.45 10.69 -14.70
CA VAL A 873 3.60 10.00 -14.11
C VAL A 873 3.64 8.53 -14.57
N LEU A 874 4.65 8.17 -15.36
CA LEU A 874 4.86 6.80 -15.86
C LEU A 874 5.55 5.90 -14.84
N ASN A 875 6.49 6.46 -14.07
CA ASN A 875 7.33 5.68 -13.15
C ASN A 875 7.96 6.60 -12.09
N VAL A 876 8.17 6.05 -10.88
CA VAL A 876 8.77 6.74 -9.73
C VAL A 876 10.04 5.99 -9.32
N VAL A 877 11.10 6.73 -8.96
CA VAL A 877 12.45 6.20 -8.65
C VAL A 877 13.10 7.04 -7.54
N ASP A 878 14.08 6.52 -6.80
CA ASP A 878 14.76 7.19 -5.65
C ASP A 878 15.13 8.68 -5.88
N PHE A 879 15.41 9.08 -7.13
CA PHE A 879 15.89 10.41 -7.50
C PHE A 879 14.84 11.29 -8.22
N GLY A 880 13.58 10.84 -8.37
CA GLY A 880 12.53 11.62 -9.02
C GLY A 880 11.42 10.79 -9.66
N ALA A 881 10.74 11.37 -10.65
CA ALA A 881 9.69 10.71 -11.42
C ALA A 881 9.86 10.96 -12.93
N PHE A 882 9.47 9.96 -13.72
CA PHE A 882 9.35 10.07 -15.18
C PHE A 882 7.91 10.41 -15.54
N VAL A 883 7.74 11.46 -16.33
CA VAL A 883 6.45 12.05 -16.68
C VAL A 883 6.27 12.00 -18.19
N ASP A 884 5.14 11.47 -18.63
CA ASP A 884 4.70 11.54 -20.02
C ASP A 884 3.86 12.79 -20.24
N ILE A 885 4.47 13.72 -20.97
CA ILE A 885 3.90 15.00 -21.40
C ILE A 885 3.34 14.91 -22.85
N GLY A 886 3.04 13.71 -23.34
CA GLY A 886 2.61 13.46 -24.72
C GLY A 886 3.76 13.28 -25.72
N LEU A 887 5.00 13.10 -25.23
CA LEU A 887 6.19 12.83 -26.06
C LEU A 887 6.43 11.32 -26.21
N HIS A 888 7.09 10.93 -27.31
CA HIS A 888 7.69 9.60 -27.43
C HIS A 888 8.65 9.24 -26.27
N ASP A 889 9.41 10.22 -25.77
CA ASP A 889 10.40 10.05 -24.71
C ASP A 889 9.98 10.85 -23.46
N SER A 890 9.89 10.19 -22.31
CA SER A 890 9.38 10.78 -21.06
C SER A 890 10.33 11.85 -20.52
N GLY A 891 9.77 12.98 -20.09
CA GLY A 891 10.49 13.95 -19.27
C GLY A 891 10.78 13.42 -17.87
N MET A 892 11.69 14.07 -17.15
CA MET A 892 12.09 13.67 -15.79
C MET A 892 12.00 14.86 -14.82
N VAL A 893 11.17 14.74 -13.79
CA VAL A 893 11.17 15.64 -12.62
C VAL A 893 12.12 15.06 -11.58
N HIS A 894 13.12 15.81 -11.15
CA HIS A 894 14.03 15.40 -10.07
C HIS A 894 13.33 15.49 -8.70
N ILE A 895 13.69 14.65 -7.72
CA ILE A 895 13.09 14.62 -6.36
C ILE A 895 12.98 16.03 -5.74
N SER A 896 14.04 16.83 -5.84
CA SER A 896 14.09 18.22 -5.34
C SER A 896 13.32 19.24 -6.19
N ARG A 897 12.40 18.78 -7.04
CA ARG A 897 11.50 19.55 -7.92
C ARG A 897 10.10 18.94 -8.01
N LEU A 898 9.79 17.93 -7.18
CA LEU A 898 8.45 17.34 -7.07
C LEU A 898 7.51 18.18 -6.16
N ALA A 899 8.07 18.83 -5.15
CA ALA A 899 7.34 19.70 -4.22
C ALA A 899 8.22 20.86 -3.75
N ASP A 900 7.57 21.90 -3.22
CA ASP A 900 8.16 23.06 -2.56
C ASP A 900 8.90 22.71 -1.25
N ARG A 901 8.42 21.67 -0.55
CA ARG A 901 9.01 21.09 0.66
C ARG A 901 10.14 20.10 0.37
N TYR A 902 10.91 19.75 1.40
CA TYR A 902 11.85 18.63 1.32
C TYR A 902 11.09 17.31 1.18
N VAL A 903 11.46 16.52 0.18
CA VAL A 903 10.92 15.18 -0.10
C VAL A 903 12.01 14.16 0.26
N ALA A 904 11.66 13.13 1.02
CA ALA A 904 12.59 12.06 1.41
C ALA A 904 12.48 10.87 0.46
N ASP A 905 11.26 10.52 0.05
CA ASP A 905 10.95 9.51 -0.96
C ASP A 905 9.97 10.09 -1.98
N PRO A 906 10.26 10.06 -3.30
CA PRO A 906 9.35 10.55 -4.35
C PRO A 906 7.93 9.98 -4.29
N HIS A 907 7.73 8.78 -3.75
CA HIS A 907 6.42 8.17 -3.56
C HIS A 907 5.55 8.89 -2.49
N GLU A 908 6.13 9.76 -1.65
CA GLU A 908 5.42 10.65 -0.71
C GLU A 908 4.66 11.79 -1.42
N VAL A 909 4.92 12.02 -2.72
CA VAL A 909 4.36 13.14 -3.48
C VAL A 909 3.63 12.65 -4.72
N VAL A 910 4.24 11.76 -5.50
CA VAL A 910 3.72 11.32 -6.80
C VAL A 910 3.61 9.80 -6.91
N SER A 911 2.53 9.38 -7.56
CA SER A 911 2.14 7.99 -7.77
C SER A 911 2.14 7.69 -9.27
N VAL A 912 2.33 6.42 -9.67
CA VAL A 912 2.22 6.05 -11.10
C VAL A 912 0.77 6.19 -11.55
N GLY A 913 0.55 6.96 -12.61
CA GLY A 913 -0.77 7.36 -13.10
C GLY A 913 -1.21 8.77 -12.67
N ASP A 914 -0.48 9.45 -11.78
CA ASP A 914 -0.82 10.83 -11.39
C ASP A 914 -0.71 11.79 -12.57
N VAL A 915 -1.75 12.61 -12.78
CA VAL A 915 -1.75 13.72 -13.73
C VAL A 915 -1.27 14.97 -12.99
N ILE A 916 -0.03 15.40 -13.26
CA ILE A 916 0.62 16.53 -12.58
C ILE A 916 0.92 17.68 -13.55
N ARG A 917 0.89 18.91 -13.01
CA ARG A 917 1.27 20.13 -13.72
C ARG A 917 2.80 20.27 -13.70
N VAL A 918 3.41 20.45 -14.86
CA VAL A 918 4.87 20.50 -15.02
C VAL A 918 5.32 21.60 -15.98
N TRP A 919 6.51 22.15 -15.73
CA TRP A 919 7.15 23.12 -16.60
C TRP A 919 8.47 22.56 -17.15
N VAL A 920 8.75 22.86 -18.41
CA VAL A 920 10.00 22.50 -19.10
C VAL A 920 11.14 23.38 -18.61
N ILE A 921 12.23 22.77 -18.13
CA ILE A 921 13.42 23.51 -17.67
C ILE A 921 14.53 23.51 -18.73
N GLU A 922 14.77 22.35 -19.34
CA GLU A 922 15.95 22.10 -20.18
C GLU A 922 15.64 20.97 -21.17
N ILE A 923 16.01 21.18 -22.44
CA ILE A 923 15.75 20.24 -23.54
C ILE A 923 17.11 19.82 -24.15
N ASP A 924 17.60 18.65 -23.77
CA ASP A 924 18.79 18.02 -24.35
C ASP A 924 18.39 17.33 -25.66
N ARG A 925 18.50 18.09 -26.77
CA ARG A 925 18.19 17.62 -28.13
C ARG A 925 19.18 16.56 -28.65
N GLU A 926 20.41 16.49 -28.13
CA GLU A 926 21.36 15.42 -28.52
C GLU A 926 20.97 14.07 -27.91
N ARG A 927 20.49 14.06 -26.67
CA ARG A 927 20.14 12.83 -25.93
C ARG A 927 18.64 12.54 -25.87
N ARG A 928 17.81 13.36 -26.52
CA ARG A 928 16.33 13.30 -26.50
C ARG A 928 15.79 13.23 -25.07
N ARG A 929 16.17 14.21 -24.25
CA ARG A 929 15.79 14.30 -22.84
C ARG A 929 15.19 15.66 -22.49
N VAL A 930 14.13 15.64 -21.69
CA VAL A 930 13.48 16.85 -21.15
C VAL A 930 13.58 16.81 -19.62
N SER A 931 14.17 17.85 -19.04
CA SER A 931 14.17 18.07 -17.58
C SER A 931 12.95 18.90 -17.20
N LEU A 932 12.18 18.40 -16.23
CA LEU A 932 10.92 19.01 -15.79
C LEU A 932 10.99 19.46 -14.33
N THR A 933 10.10 20.39 -13.96
CA THR A 933 9.75 20.75 -12.57
C THR A 933 8.25 20.61 -12.36
N ALA A 934 7.82 20.15 -11.18
CA ALA A 934 6.44 20.28 -10.70
C ALA A 934 6.27 21.43 -9.69
N ILE A 935 7.37 22.08 -9.29
CA ILE A 935 7.34 23.40 -8.63
C ILE A 935 7.17 24.46 -9.72
N ASP A 936 6.19 25.33 -9.54
CA ASP A 936 5.90 26.50 -10.36
C ASP A 936 7.10 27.47 -10.40
N PRO A 937 7.68 27.78 -11.59
CA PRO A 937 8.84 28.66 -11.71
C PRO A 937 8.63 30.10 -11.24
N SER A 938 7.38 30.58 -11.15
CA SER A 938 7.07 31.94 -10.70
C SER A 938 7.18 32.10 -9.18
N ILE A 939 7.00 31.00 -8.43
CA ILE A 939 7.07 30.99 -6.97
C ILE A 939 8.54 31.01 -6.54
N GLN A 940 9.02 32.20 -6.14
CA GLN A 940 10.36 32.38 -5.57
C GLN A 940 10.49 31.70 -4.19
N THR A 941 10.65 30.39 -4.20
CA THR A 941 11.00 29.59 -3.03
C THR A 941 12.42 29.94 -2.59
N GLU A 942 12.54 30.67 -1.48
CA GLU A 942 13.81 30.84 -0.78
C GLU A 942 14.39 29.46 -0.43
N LYS A 943 15.43 29.05 -1.16
CA LYS A 943 16.14 27.81 -0.90
C LYS A 943 16.84 27.90 0.46
N LYS A 944 16.15 27.45 1.51
CA LYS A 944 16.75 27.21 2.83
C LYS A 944 18.01 26.37 2.63
N GLU A 945 19.18 27.00 2.79
CA GLU A 945 20.45 26.29 2.70
C GLU A 945 20.46 25.13 3.69
N LYS A 946 21.15 24.04 3.32
CA LYS A 946 21.39 22.93 4.25
C LYS A 946 21.99 23.50 5.54
N PRO A 947 21.50 23.12 6.74
CA PRO A 947 21.97 23.68 8.00
C PRO A 947 23.47 23.43 8.16
N GLN A 948 24.28 24.46 7.89
CA GLN A 948 25.74 24.37 7.95
C GLN A 948 26.16 24.13 9.40
N GLY A 949 26.86 23.02 9.65
CA GLY A 949 27.09 22.52 11.01
C GLY A 949 27.88 23.47 11.91
N ARG A 950 27.18 24.20 12.78
CA ARG A 950 27.70 24.99 13.92
C ARG A 950 28.96 25.82 13.60
N ALA A 951 28.85 26.73 12.64
CA ALA A 951 29.84 27.78 12.39
C ALA A 951 29.76 28.94 13.40
N ASN A 952 29.64 28.66 14.71
CA ASN A 952 29.60 29.70 15.74
C ASN A 952 30.62 29.40 16.87
N ARG A 953 31.82 29.99 16.71
CA ARG A 953 32.89 30.02 17.71
C ARG A 953 33.51 31.41 17.67
N PRO A 954 33.61 32.14 18.80
CA PRO A 954 34.04 33.54 18.79
C PRO A 954 35.49 33.70 18.28
N PRO A 955 35.82 34.83 17.65
CA PRO A 955 37.16 35.09 17.14
C PRO A 955 38.18 35.10 18.27
N ARG A 956 39.28 34.37 18.08
CA ARG A 956 40.36 34.28 19.08
C ARG A 956 41.23 35.53 19.01
N ALA A 957 41.21 36.33 20.07
CA ALA A 957 42.05 37.52 20.19
C ALA A 957 43.54 37.22 19.92
N GLU A 958 44.22 38.14 19.24
CA GLU A 958 45.62 38.02 18.88
C GLU A 958 46.54 38.04 20.10
N ARG A 959 47.69 37.37 19.99
CA ARG A 959 48.81 37.52 20.94
C ARG A 959 50.09 37.88 20.18
N PRO A 960 50.96 38.72 20.76
CA PRO A 960 51.94 39.49 19.99
C PRO A 960 53.08 38.63 19.42
N GLN A 961 53.63 39.11 18.32
CA GLN A 961 54.82 38.53 17.69
C GLN A 961 56.04 38.60 18.62
N ARG A 962 56.90 37.58 18.58
CA ARG A 962 58.24 37.60 19.21
C ARG A 962 59.29 37.12 18.21
N GLY A 963 60.45 37.77 18.20
CA GLY A 963 61.37 37.79 17.06
C GLY A 963 62.26 36.55 16.84
N LYS A 964 62.99 36.59 15.72
CA LYS A 964 63.98 35.57 15.27
C LYS A 964 65.20 35.53 16.20
N GLY A 965 65.76 34.35 16.53
CA GLY A 965 67.01 34.24 17.29
C GLY A 965 67.64 32.85 17.43
N LYS A 966 68.61 32.54 16.56
CA LYS A 966 69.77 31.61 16.66
C LYS A 966 69.76 30.37 17.60
N ALA A 967 69.95 29.20 16.96
CA ALA A 967 70.96 28.14 17.24
C ALA A 967 71.12 27.46 18.62
N GLY A 968 71.19 26.12 18.65
CA GLY A 968 71.76 25.33 19.76
C GLY A 968 71.48 23.82 19.76
N HIS A 969 72.52 23.00 19.48
CA HIS A 969 72.82 21.60 19.90
C HIS A 969 71.76 20.45 20.02
N LYS A 970 72.24 19.23 19.74
CA LYS A 970 71.66 17.92 20.16
C LYS A 970 72.40 17.40 21.41
N PRO A 971 71.80 16.49 22.22
CA PRO A 971 72.04 15.02 22.12
C PRO A 971 70.76 14.26 21.64
N GLN A 972 70.77 13.03 21.07
CA GLN A 972 71.13 11.67 21.56
C GLN A 972 70.28 11.16 22.75
N ALA A 973 69.86 9.88 22.83
CA ALA A 973 69.80 8.78 21.84
C ALA A 973 68.89 7.62 22.33
N GLY A 974 68.53 6.68 21.43
CA GLY A 974 67.75 5.46 21.70
C GLY A 974 66.23 5.63 21.46
N GLY A 975 65.48 4.68 20.88
CA GLY A 975 65.84 3.41 20.22
C GLY A 975 64.80 2.31 20.53
N GLY A 976 64.16 1.64 19.57
CA GLY A 976 64.13 1.83 18.11
C GLY A 976 63.18 0.83 17.40
N HIS A 977 62.73 1.19 16.18
CA HIS A 977 61.87 0.39 15.26
C HIS A 977 60.45 0.00 15.77
N GLY A 978 59.42 -0.17 14.94
CA GLY A 978 59.31 -0.04 13.47
C GLY A 978 58.22 0.97 13.02
N LYS A 979 57.94 1.05 11.71
CA LYS A 979 57.04 2.08 11.12
C LYS A 979 55.78 1.47 10.47
N ALA A 980 54.64 2.10 10.73
CA ALA A 980 53.61 2.35 9.73
C ALA A 980 53.16 3.81 9.87
N LYS A 981 53.07 4.57 8.76
CA LYS A 981 52.74 6.00 8.79
C LYS A 981 51.27 6.24 8.50
N GLN A 982 50.57 6.94 9.39
CA GLN A 982 49.42 7.75 8.97
C GLN A 982 49.92 8.93 8.11
N GLY A 983 49.28 9.16 6.96
CA GLY A 983 49.55 10.28 6.07
C GLY A 983 48.43 11.33 6.13
N GLY A 984 48.74 12.55 6.55
CA GLY A 984 47.77 13.64 6.62
C GLY A 984 47.37 14.21 5.24
N ARG A 985 46.16 14.77 5.14
CA ARG A 985 45.67 15.50 3.96
C ARG A 985 46.50 16.77 3.67
N PRO A 986 46.91 17.04 2.42
CA PRO A 986 47.12 18.40 1.92
C PRO A 986 45.77 19.07 1.54
N ARG A 987 45.79 20.37 1.26
CA ARG A 987 44.61 21.18 0.90
C ARG A 987 44.91 22.02 -0.35
N ASN A 988 43.91 22.17 -1.24
CA ASN A 988 43.79 23.07 -2.40
C ASN A 988 44.98 23.27 -3.36
N ALA A 989 44.77 22.93 -4.64
CA ALA A 989 44.92 23.84 -5.79
C ALA A 989 44.26 23.24 -7.05
N ASP A 990 43.99 24.09 -8.05
CA ASP A 990 43.25 23.76 -9.28
C ASP A 990 44.00 22.92 -10.33
N ARG A 991 43.27 22.64 -11.43
CA ARG A 991 43.71 22.09 -12.74
C ARG A 991 43.88 20.57 -12.80
N ARG A 992 42.75 19.88 -13.02
CA ARG A 992 42.70 18.48 -13.47
C ARG A 992 43.27 18.40 -14.90
N ALA A 993 44.52 17.94 -15.05
CA ALA A 993 45.16 17.80 -16.36
C ALA A 993 44.42 16.78 -17.25
N LYS A 994 44.41 17.02 -18.57
CA LYS A 994 43.88 16.05 -19.55
C LYS A 994 44.70 14.75 -19.48
N PRO A 995 44.07 13.56 -19.62
CA PRO A 995 44.80 12.31 -19.72
C PRO A 995 45.74 12.32 -20.95
N LYS A 996 46.90 11.69 -20.83
CA LYS A 996 47.83 11.52 -21.97
C LYS A 996 47.19 10.58 -23.00
N PRO A 997 47.33 10.85 -24.31
CA PRO A 997 46.81 9.96 -25.34
C PRO A 997 47.47 8.57 -25.26
N SER A 998 46.71 7.53 -25.59
CA SER A 998 47.22 6.17 -25.73
C SER A 998 48.21 6.07 -26.90
N LYS A 999 49.18 5.15 -26.80
CA LYS A 999 50.07 4.85 -27.92
C LYS A 999 49.26 4.30 -29.12
N PRO A 1000 49.63 4.60 -30.37
CA PRO A 1000 49.04 3.96 -31.54
C PRO A 1000 49.23 2.43 -31.53
N ILE A 1001 48.24 1.69 -32.02
CA ILE A 1001 48.37 0.26 -32.33
C ILE A 1001 49.39 0.02 -33.45
N SER A 1002 50.16 -1.07 -33.35
CA SER A 1002 51.12 -1.49 -34.38
C SER A 1002 50.40 -1.97 -35.64
N ASP A 1003 51.06 -1.94 -36.79
CA ASP A 1003 50.47 -2.46 -38.02
C ASP A 1003 50.25 -3.98 -37.95
N ALA A 1004 51.08 -4.71 -37.20
CA ALA A 1004 50.82 -6.11 -36.86
C ALA A 1004 49.53 -6.31 -36.04
N MET A 1005 49.14 -5.37 -35.17
CA MET A 1005 47.85 -5.38 -34.48
C MET A 1005 46.68 -4.99 -35.40
N LYS A 1006 46.89 -4.11 -36.39
CA LYS A 1006 45.87 -3.81 -37.42
C LYS A 1006 45.61 -5.02 -38.33
N GLU A 1007 46.65 -5.77 -38.67
CA GLU A 1007 46.59 -7.00 -39.47
C GLU A 1007 46.16 -8.25 -38.66
N GLY A 1008 45.89 -8.13 -37.36
CA GLY A 1008 45.49 -9.24 -36.49
C GLY A 1008 46.58 -10.27 -36.18
N LYS A 1009 47.85 -9.94 -36.45
CA LYS A 1009 49.04 -10.78 -36.19
C LYS A 1009 49.58 -10.65 -34.75
N GLU A 1010 49.19 -9.59 -34.05
CA GLU A 1010 49.46 -9.38 -32.61
C GLU A 1010 48.16 -9.08 -31.85
N PRO A 1011 48.01 -9.52 -30.58
CA PRO A 1011 46.84 -9.22 -29.76
C PRO A 1011 46.82 -7.78 -29.24
N LEU A 1012 45.66 -7.12 -29.32
CA LEU A 1012 45.42 -5.77 -28.81
C LEU A 1012 45.55 -5.74 -27.27
N ARG A 1013 46.31 -4.79 -26.72
CA ARG A 1013 46.77 -4.84 -25.30
C ARG A 1013 45.89 -4.07 -24.32
N SER A 1014 44.99 -3.22 -24.80
CA SER A 1014 44.12 -2.41 -23.94
C SER A 1014 42.78 -2.08 -24.61
N PHE A 1015 41.83 -1.58 -23.84
CA PHE A 1015 40.57 -1.05 -24.38
C PHE A 1015 40.80 0.14 -25.35
N GLY A 1016 41.87 0.91 -25.16
CA GLY A 1016 42.27 1.98 -26.09
C GLY A 1016 42.83 1.44 -27.40
N ASP A 1017 43.56 0.32 -27.37
CA ASP A 1017 44.02 -0.40 -28.57
C ASP A 1017 42.80 -0.90 -29.37
N LEU A 1018 41.79 -1.46 -28.67
CA LEU A 1018 40.54 -1.94 -29.25
C LEU A 1018 39.74 -0.80 -29.92
N GLN A 1019 39.62 0.37 -29.26
CA GLN A 1019 38.93 1.53 -29.82
C GLN A 1019 39.62 2.03 -31.10
N GLN A 1020 40.95 2.19 -31.09
CA GLN A 1020 41.72 2.59 -32.27
C GLN A 1020 41.57 1.59 -33.43
N PHE A 1021 41.48 0.28 -33.14
CA PHE A 1021 41.28 -0.74 -34.17
C PHE A 1021 39.93 -0.56 -34.90
N PHE A 1022 38.84 -0.35 -34.15
CA PHE A 1022 37.51 -0.11 -34.72
C PHE A 1022 37.36 1.26 -35.39
N GLU A 1023 38.08 2.28 -34.93
CA GLU A 1023 38.12 3.60 -35.59
C GLU A 1023 38.82 3.53 -36.95
N ASN A 1024 39.99 2.88 -37.05
CA ASN A 1024 40.67 2.65 -38.33
C ASN A 1024 39.78 1.88 -39.34
N GLN A 1025 39.07 0.84 -38.89
CA GLN A 1025 38.14 0.09 -39.78
C GLN A 1025 36.91 0.90 -40.24
N ARG A 1026 36.57 2.01 -39.59
CA ARG A 1026 35.48 2.90 -40.02
C ARG A 1026 35.93 3.84 -41.14
N ASP A 1027 37.17 4.31 -41.13
CA ASP A 1027 37.65 5.26 -42.13
C ASP A 1027 38.11 4.60 -43.44
N ASP A 1028 38.62 3.35 -43.41
CA ASP A 1028 38.83 2.60 -44.67
C ASP A 1028 37.51 2.26 -45.39
N LYS A 1029 36.38 2.19 -44.67
CA LYS A 1029 35.04 2.06 -45.26
C LYS A 1029 34.50 3.36 -45.88
N LYS A 1030 35.16 4.51 -45.70
CA LYS A 1030 34.78 5.80 -46.30
C LYS A 1030 35.51 6.12 -47.61
N LYS A 1031 36.52 5.35 -48.00
CA LYS A 1031 37.17 5.52 -49.31
C LYS A 1031 36.25 4.94 -50.40
N PRO A 1032 35.87 5.72 -51.43
CA PRO A 1032 35.10 5.17 -52.55
C PRO A 1032 35.94 4.14 -53.30
N LYS A 1033 35.32 3.03 -53.72
CA LYS A 1033 35.96 2.09 -54.65
C LYS A 1033 36.17 2.78 -56.00
N LYS A 1034 37.41 2.73 -56.48
CA LYS A 1034 37.72 2.74 -57.92
C LYS A 1034 37.78 1.31 -58.42
#